data_AF-A0A0S8F6J6-F1
#
_entry.id   AF-A0A0S8F6J6-F1
#
_cell.length_a   1.000
_cell.length_b   1.000
_cell.length_c   1.000
_cell.angle_alpha   90.00
_cell.angle_beta   90.00
_cell.angle_gamma   90.00
#
_symmetry.space_group_name_H-M   'P 1'
#
loop_
_entity.id
_entity.type
_entity.pdbx_description
1 polymer ?
#
loop_
_entity_poly.entity_id
_entity_poly.type
_entity_poly.pdbx_seq_one_letter_code
_entity_poly.pdbx_strand_id
1 'polypeptide(L)'
;MLASNQHNHLVIARNDSLCWGAVALAMAEARSFELFEDWGDLFARPQRPDAESYTLVASLDSLKPEIVERLVDRSSGGFGGLPFGLLTAVNLSRLTFLILKGGVYQHVNFDRRETVLMHKLGFGTEYDHGVTDWEELSREKVQTLIDGPMDVLALSSHGDNIDANLNAGVLCGRRPLGDSTLAREFLPVDAPCLVGDFCHRNRRRELLFVPIDSVRSKFIFNEACSGIGLAGGLFPTQLSLALGALEGYAAWFLSSFKVLRSTATGPLLVQALLASGLRCGEAALVFRAFHQAATRDQPSYLLLGDAATRLFPPSKATRAVALSETDDNAEGIELELRSSGSAALLLHIEGAAAEELSRRSELRVRVVDGPAGMAPAMVAVLPKLTGHPLSLLAFSGAPMTFAPMKLRIEPALDAQARLVNQFRSVERNVAFLGIVHRKVDRAEGLRDGPELKQMAGDLREIVALANRGLDHAKRIAFILSEQVSSLDRCDRIEEEFGLFRMVVAAADDILVRRWSRWNMPYYFLPFYSGHLQFIGIEERAGRCEYCNNPRFRVQLESPMRAEVRRTLHHCVRCGVTSDSPSEELPLRIESSTSCVLGETVEQVVRFRNNQAFGRRAFVSLHFERPPPWLRASCYPHVQEVSVSGGAEGTVAFSVRTDQSTVPGVYNLIAIAASHAALFLACKPFLIREPRHDIGRAKS
;
A
#
# COMPACT_ATOMS: atom_id res chain seq x y z
N MET A 1 -39.36 16.66 -12.30
CA MET A 1 -39.08 15.72 -11.20
C MET A 1 -37.57 15.56 -10.99
N LEU A 2 -36.82 16.66 -10.85
CA LEU A 2 -35.46 16.65 -10.30
C LEU A 2 -35.54 17.39 -8.97
N ALA A 3 -36.13 16.73 -7.97
CA ALA A 3 -36.18 17.30 -6.62
C ALA A 3 -34.76 17.26 -6.06
N SER A 4 -34.24 18.47 -5.84
CA SER A 4 -32.92 18.81 -5.36
C SER A 4 -32.64 18.21 -3.98
N ASN A 5 -31.98 17.06 -3.93
CA ASN A 5 -30.97 16.85 -2.88
C ASN A 5 -29.76 17.69 -3.29
N GLN A 6 -29.87 19.02 -3.17
CA GLN A 6 -28.77 19.95 -3.38
C GLN A 6 -27.79 19.76 -2.23
N HIS A 7 -26.95 18.75 -2.36
CA HIS A 7 -25.76 18.65 -1.56
C HIS A 7 -24.84 19.80 -1.95
N ASN A 8 -24.33 20.50 -0.96
CA ASN A 8 -23.39 21.59 -1.16
C ASN A 8 -22.03 21.01 -1.55
N HIS A 9 -21.92 20.53 -2.79
CA HIS A 9 -20.68 20.07 -3.36
C HIS A 9 -20.05 21.20 -4.17
N LEU A 10 -18.77 21.45 -3.93
CA LEU A 10 -18.01 22.50 -4.60
C LEU A 10 -17.01 21.90 -5.59
N VAL A 11 -17.11 22.29 -6.85
CA VAL A 11 -16.11 21.99 -7.87
C VAL A 11 -15.06 23.10 -7.87
N ILE A 12 -13.80 22.75 -7.65
CA ILE A 12 -12.70 23.71 -7.62
C ILE A 12 -11.71 23.35 -8.73
N ALA A 13 -11.38 24.29 -9.61
CA ALA A 13 -10.46 24.03 -10.70
C ALA A 13 -9.25 24.95 -10.66
N ARG A 14 -8.10 24.38 -11.02
CA ARG A 14 -6.93 25.20 -11.35
C ARG A 14 -7.20 25.94 -12.66
N ASN A 15 -6.76 27.19 -12.78
CA ASN A 15 -6.83 27.97 -14.01
C ASN A 15 -5.84 27.44 -15.08
N ASP A 16 -6.11 26.25 -15.60
CA ASP A 16 -5.37 25.59 -16.67
C ASP A 16 -6.33 25.07 -17.75
N SER A 17 -5.82 24.36 -18.77
CA SER A 17 -6.63 23.86 -19.88
C SER A 17 -7.77 22.90 -19.48
N LEU A 18 -7.69 22.28 -18.29
CA LEU A 18 -8.70 21.35 -17.78
C LEU A 18 -9.84 22.07 -17.05
N CYS A 19 -9.71 23.37 -16.72
CA CYS A 19 -10.72 24.12 -15.99
C CYS A 19 -12.09 24.13 -16.69
N TRP A 20 -12.11 24.08 -18.02
CA TRP A 20 -13.34 24.00 -18.81
C TRP A 20 -14.14 22.74 -18.55
N GLY A 21 -13.48 21.61 -18.26
CA GLY A 21 -14.17 20.39 -17.85
C GLY A 21 -14.85 20.57 -16.50
N ALA A 22 -14.22 21.31 -15.59
CA ALA A 22 -14.80 21.62 -14.28
C ALA A 22 -16.05 22.51 -14.40
N VAL A 23 -16.00 23.53 -15.27
CA VAL A 23 -17.16 24.38 -15.59
C VAL A 23 -18.30 23.52 -16.14
N ALA A 24 -18.00 22.62 -17.09
CA ALA A 24 -18.99 21.72 -17.67
C ALA A 24 -19.63 20.81 -16.61
N LEU A 25 -18.84 20.21 -15.73
CA LEU A 25 -19.34 19.39 -14.61
C LEU A 25 -20.24 20.22 -13.68
N ALA A 26 -19.78 21.41 -13.28
CA ALA A 26 -20.53 22.26 -12.37
C ALA A 26 -21.88 22.70 -12.97
N MET A 27 -21.89 23.09 -14.25
CA MET A 27 -23.12 23.48 -14.96
C MET A 27 -24.07 22.30 -15.16
N ALA A 28 -23.56 21.14 -15.57
CA ALA A 28 -24.38 19.95 -15.85
C ALA A 28 -25.12 19.45 -14.60
N GLU A 29 -24.51 19.64 -13.43
CA GLU A 29 -25.05 19.14 -12.15
C GLU A 29 -25.52 20.25 -11.20
N ALA A 30 -25.58 21.50 -11.68
CA ALA A 30 -25.95 22.67 -10.88
C ALA A 30 -25.15 22.80 -9.56
N ARG A 31 -23.85 22.51 -9.60
CA ARG A 31 -22.92 22.58 -8.47
C ARG A 31 -22.26 23.96 -8.40
N SER A 32 -21.80 24.34 -7.21
CA SER A 32 -20.96 25.54 -7.05
C SER A 32 -19.60 25.34 -7.73
N PHE A 33 -19.02 26.41 -8.25
CA PHE A 33 -17.75 26.39 -8.96
C PHE A 33 -16.81 27.50 -8.50
N GLU A 34 -15.54 27.16 -8.31
CA GLU A 34 -14.47 28.10 -7.99
C GLU A 34 -13.20 27.84 -8.80
N LEU A 35 -12.52 28.91 -9.19
CA LEU A 35 -11.20 28.88 -9.85
C LEU A 35 -10.11 29.28 -8.88
N PHE A 36 -8.92 28.69 -9.00
CA PHE A 36 -7.70 29.14 -8.34
C PHE A 36 -6.53 29.21 -9.32
N GLU A 37 -5.59 30.12 -9.06
CA GLU A 37 -4.44 30.33 -9.95
C GLU A 37 -3.31 29.33 -9.68
N ASP A 38 -2.98 29.13 -8.41
CA ASP A 38 -1.95 28.20 -7.97
C ASP A 38 -2.30 27.48 -6.66
N TRP A 39 -1.55 26.43 -6.34
CA TRP A 39 -1.80 25.63 -5.15
C TRP A 39 -1.68 26.43 -3.84
N GLY A 40 -0.83 27.45 -3.79
CA GLY A 40 -0.71 28.36 -2.65
C GLY A 40 -2.00 29.15 -2.42
N ASP A 41 -2.61 29.67 -3.47
CA ASP A 41 -3.93 30.33 -3.43
C ASP A 41 -5.01 29.38 -2.91
N LEU A 42 -5.12 28.17 -3.49
CA LEU A 42 -6.06 27.15 -2.98
C LEU A 42 -5.87 26.90 -1.48
N PHE A 43 -4.61 26.86 -1.02
CA PHE A 43 -4.32 26.65 0.37
C PHE A 43 -4.52 27.88 1.26
N ALA A 44 -4.45 29.10 0.73
CA ALA A 44 -4.73 30.31 1.51
C ALA A 44 -6.23 30.51 1.77
N ARG A 45 -7.09 29.92 0.93
CA ARG A 45 -8.54 30.09 1.02
C ARG A 45 -9.13 29.47 2.30
N PRO A 46 -10.06 30.19 2.96
CA PRO A 46 -10.86 29.60 4.01
C PRO A 46 -11.76 28.52 3.42
N GLN A 47 -12.02 27.49 4.21
CA GLN A 47 -12.98 26.47 3.85
C GLN A 47 -14.38 27.09 3.74
N ARG A 48 -15.13 26.66 2.72
CA ARG A 48 -16.55 26.99 2.64
C ARG A 48 -17.32 26.23 3.72
N PRO A 49 -17.95 26.93 4.69
CA PRO A 49 -18.60 26.28 5.83
C PRO A 49 -19.83 25.48 5.41
N ASP A 50 -20.39 25.80 4.25
CA ASP A 50 -21.56 25.13 3.68
C ASP A 50 -21.19 23.89 2.87
N ALA A 51 -19.94 23.71 2.46
CA ALA A 51 -19.54 22.59 1.60
C ALA A 51 -19.50 21.25 2.36
N GLU A 52 -20.05 20.20 1.75
CA GLU A 52 -20.01 18.82 2.27
C GLU A 52 -18.89 17.98 1.64
N SER A 53 -18.40 18.37 0.47
CA SER A 53 -17.33 17.68 -0.25
C SER A 53 -16.80 18.53 -1.41
N TYR A 54 -15.65 18.16 -1.95
CA TYR A 54 -15.01 18.87 -3.06
C TYR A 54 -14.58 17.93 -4.19
N THR A 55 -14.72 18.39 -5.43
CA THR A 55 -14.03 17.79 -6.56
C THR A 55 -13.03 18.81 -7.11
N LEU A 56 -11.75 18.45 -7.01
CA LEU A 56 -10.65 19.24 -7.54
C LEU A 56 -10.41 18.87 -9.00
N VAL A 57 -10.25 19.85 -9.89
CA VAL A 57 -9.92 19.62 -11.30
C VAL A 57 -8.56 20.23 -11.60
N ALA A 58 -7.58 19.38 -11.89
CA ALA A 58 -6.21 19.77 -12.22
C ALA A 58 -5.49 18.64 -12.96
N SER A 59 -4.44 18.97 -13.70
CA SER A 59 -3.57 17.96 -14.30
C SER A 59 -2.73 17.24 -13.23
N LEU A 60 -2.57 15.92 -13.40
CA LEU A 60 -1.73 15.08 -12.54
C LEU A 60 -0.25 15.51 -12.58
N ASP A 61 0.23 16.03 -13.72
CA ASP A 61 1.59 16.57 -13.87
C ASP A 61 1.84 17.85 -13.06
N SER A 62 0.76 18.40 -12.52
CA SER A 62 0.78 19.62 -11.74
C SER A 62 0.76 19.37 -10.23
N LEU A 63 0.53 18.12 -9.83
CA LEU A 63 0.41 17.66 -8.45
C LEU A 63 1.73 17.10 -7.95
N LYS A 64 2.55 17.96 -7.36
CA LYS A 64 3.74 17.52 -6.63
C LYS A 64 3.35 16.79 -5.34
N PRO A 65 4.18 15.87 -4.82
CA PRO A 65 3.85 15.13 -3.60
C PRO A 65 3.49 16.00 -2.40
N GLU A 66 4.15 17.15 -2.20
CA GLU A 66 3.86 18.05 -1.08
C GLU A 66 2.46 18.66 -1.16
N ILE A 67 1.95 18.84 -2.39
CA ILE A 67 0.60 19.37 -2.61
C ILE A 67 -0.42 18.28 -2.25
N VAL A 68 -0.19 17.04 -2.70
CA VAL A 68 -1.08 15.92 -2.39
C VAL A 68 -1.09 15.62 -0.89
N GLU A 69 0.06 15.63 -0.23
CA GLU A 69 0.17 15.53 1.23
C GLU A 69 -0.70 16.60 1.91
N ARG A 70 -0.55 17.87 1.53
CA ARG A 70 -1.35 18.96 2.11
C ARG A 70 -2.84 18.80 1.85
N LEU A 71 -3.25 18.34 0.66
CA LEU A 71 -4.67 18.09 0.34
C LEU A 71 -5.23 16.97 1.22
N VAL A 72 -4.47 15.89 1.37
CA VAL A 72 -4.84 14.73 2.15
C VAL A 72 -4.89 15.09 3.65
N ASP A 73 -3.86 15.74 4.19
CA ASP A 73 -3.81 16.20 5.59
C ASP A 73 -4.98 17.14 5.92
N ARG A 74 -5.29 18.05 5.00
CA ARG A 74 -6.46 18.93 5.11
C ARG A 74 -7.74 18.13 5.30
N SER A 75 -8.00 17.17 4.43
CA SER A 75 -9.19 16.31 4.54
C SER A 75 -9.16 15.29 5.69
N SER A 76 -8.05 15.14 6.42
CA SER A 76 -7.93 14.23 7.57
C SER A 76 -8.02 14.94 8.93
N GLY A 77 -8.07 16.27 8.97
CA GLY A 77 -8.24 17.00 10.23
C GLY A 77 -8.23 18.53 10.14
N GLY A 78 -7.67 19.12 9.08
CA GLY A 78 -7.63 20.57 8.90
C GLY A 78 -8.90 21.20 8.30
N PHE A 79 -9.71 20.41 7.59
CA PHE A 79 -10.90 20.86 6.86
C PHE A 79 -12.20 20.27 7.42
N GLY A 80 -12.26 19.98 8.72
CA GLY A 80 -13.40 19.25 9.31
C GLY A 80 -13.58 17.84 8.70
N GLY A 81 -12.57 17.32 8.01
CA GLY A 81 -12.61 15.99 7.44
C GLY A 81 -13.41 15.86 6.13
N LEU A 82 -13.57 16.91 5.32
CA LEU A 82 -14.44 16.81 4.13
C LEU A 82 -13.92 15.81 3.07
N PRO A 83 -14.80 14.94 2.54
CA PRO A 83 -14.51 14.10 1.38
C PRO A 83 -14.04 14.89 0.17
N PHE A 84 -13.02 14.40 -0.53
CA PHE A 84 -12.60 14.99 -1.80
C PHE A 84 -12.15 13.97 -2.84
N GLY A 85 -12.16 14.39 -4.09
CA GLY A 85 -11.69 13.63 -5.25
C GLY A 85 -10.95 14.55 -6.21
N LEU A 86 -10.07 13.96 -7.02
CA LEU A 86 -9.34 14.67 -8.07
C LEU A 86 -9.80 14.19 -9.44
N LEU A 87 -10.47 15.07 -10.17
CA LEU A 87 -10.79 14.85 -11.57
C LEU A 87 -9.61 15.30 -12.44
N THR A 88 -8.94 14.35 -13.07
CA THR A 88 -7.73 14.59 -13.88
C THR A 88 -7.78 13.80 -15.18
N ALA A 89 -7.14 14.33 -16.22
CA ALA A 89 -6.91 13.65 -17.49
C ALA A 89 -5.69 14.26 -18.21
N VAL A 90 -5.20 13.58 -19.25
CA VAL A 90 -4.07 14.08 -20.07
C VAL A 90 -4.46 15.27 -20.96
N ASN A 91 -5.75 15.47 -21.23
CA ASN A 91 -6.29 16.60 -21.98
C ASN A 91 -7.80 16.77 -21.73
N LEU A 92 -8.36 17.89 -22.22
CA LEU A 92 -9.77 18.23 -22.04
C LEU A 92 -10.71 17.18 -22.63
N SER A 93 -10.44 16.61 -23.80
CA SER A 93 -11.32 15.60 -24.41
C SER A 93 -11.47 14.36 -23.54
N ARG A 94 -10.35 13.88 -22.96
CA ARG A 94 -10.38 12.76 -22.00
C ARG A 94 -11.08 13.11 -20.70
N LEU A 95 -10.92 14.35 -20.22
CA LEU A 95 -11.65 14.84 -19.05
C LEU A 95 -13.16 14.88 -19.28
N THR A 96 -13.59 15.40 -20.43
CA THR A 96 -15.01 15.44 -20.82
C THR A 96 -15.59 14.03 -20.90
N PHE A 97 -14.85 13.09 -21.49
CA PHE A 97 -15.27 11.68 -21.52
C PHE A 97 -15.41 11.10 -20.11
N LEU A 98 -14.48 11.40 -19.20
CA LEU A 98 -14.55 10.98 -17.80
C LEU A 98 -15.79 11.54 -17.08
N ILE A 99 -16.13 12.82 -17.28
CA ILE A 99 -17.32 13.47 -16.72
C ILE A 99 -18.60 12.77 -17.21
N LEU A 100 -18.73 12.59 -18.53
CA LEU A 100 -19.89 11.93 -19.13
C LEU A 100 -20.04 10.50 -18.60
N LYS A 101 -18.94 9.78 -18.50
CA LYS A 101 -18.90 8.41 -17.97
C LYS A 101 -19.36 8.35 -16.52
N GLY A 102 -18.88 9.28 -15.68
CA GLY A 102 -19.32 9.41 -14.29
C GLY A 102 -20.83 9.61 -14.16
N GLY A 103 -21.41 10.51 -14.96
CA GLY A 103 -22.85 10.75 -14.99
C GLY A 103 -23.67 9.54 -15.46
N VAL A 104 -23.22 8.84 -16.52
CA VAL A 104 -23.92 7.65 -17.04
C VAL A 104 -23.89 6.49 -16.03
N TYR A 105 -22.76 6.28 -15.35
CA TYR A 105 -22.58 5.13 -14.44
C TYR A 105 -23.45 5.16 -13.19
N GLN A 106 -24.01 6.32 -12.83
CA GLN A 106 -25.03 6.43 -11.77
C GLN A 106 -26.37 5.78 -12.15
N HIS A 107 -26.59 5.55 -13.44
CA HIS A 107 -27.88 5.09 -13.98
C HIS A 107 -27.82 3.70 -14.62
N VAL A 108 -26.62 3.16 -14.81
CA VAL A 108 -26.40 1.83 -15.37
C VAL A 108 -26.10 0.88 -14.23
N ASN A 109 -26.68 -0.31 -14.18
CA ASN A 109 -26.27 -1.40 -13.29
C ASN A 109 -25.60 -2.48 -14.13
N PHE A 110 -24.42 -2.96 -13.73
CA PHE A 110 -23.82 -4.14 -14.36
C PHE A 110 -24.32 -5.42 -13.67
N ASP A 111 -24.45 -6.50 -14.43
CA ASP A 111 -24.98 -7.78 -13.92
C ASP A 111 -24.08 -8.40 -12.84
N ARG A 112 -22.76 -8.22 -12.97
CA ARG A 112 -21.80 -8.57 -11.92
C ARG A 112 -21.55 -7.35 -11.07
N ARG A 113 -22.14 -7.34 -9.88
CA ARG A 113 -21.99 -6.20 -8.97
C ARG A 113 -20.54 -6.04 -8.52
N GLU A 114 -19.87 -7.11 -8.11
CA GLU A 114 -18.64 -6.96 -7.35
C GLU A 114 -17.61 -8.06 -7.65
N THR A 115 -16.34 -7.69 -7.69
CA THR A 115 -15.24 -8.66 -7.66
C THR A 115 -14.07 -8.15 -6.83
N VAL A 116 -13.69 -8.94 -5.84
CA VAL A 116 -12.61 -8.64 -4.90
C VAL A 116 -11.47 -9.63 -5.12
N LEU A 117 -10.27 -9.11 -5.33
CA LEU A 117 -9.05 -9.90 -5.40
C LEU A 117 -8.21 -9.62 -4.16
N MET A 118 -8.17 -10.55 -3.22
CA MET A 118 -7.47 -10.36 -1.96
C MET A 118 -6.10 -11.04 -2.00
N HIS A 119 -5.05 -10.28 -1.68
CA HIS A 119 -3.73 -10.85 -1.46
C HIS A 119 -3.68 -11.57 -0.12
N LYS A 120 -3.52 -12.89 -0.16
CA LYS A 120 -3.25 -13.79 0.97
C LYS A 120 -4.07 -13.43 2.22
N LEU A 121 -5.37 -13.72 2.18
CA LEU A 121 -6.20 -13.75 3.37
C LEU A 121 -5.62 -14.79 4.34
N GLY A 122 -5.11 -14.34 5.49
CA GLY A 122 -4.81 -15.23 6.62
C GLY A 122 -6.08 -15.74 7.31
N PHE A 123 -7.26 -15.39 6.80
CA PHE A 123 -8.55 -15.67 7.41
C PHE A 123 -9.27 -16.70 6.54
N GLY A 124 -9.42 -17.92 7.05
CA GLY A 124 -10.18 -19.01 6.41
C GLY A 124 -11.70 -18.77 6.43
N THR A 125 -12.14 -17.53 6.25
CA THR A 125 -13.54 -17.18 6.07
C THR A 125 -13.92 -17.43 4.62
N GLU A 126 -14.78 -18.42 4.39
CA GLU A 126 -15.49 -18.56 3.12
C GLU A 126 -16.33 -17.29 2.90
N TYR A 127 -16.05 -16.58 1.81
CA TYR A 127 -16.86 -15.43 1.40
C TYR A 127 -17.84 -15.90 0.34
N ASP A 128 -19.14 -15.78 0.62
CA ASP A 128 -20.18 -16.34 -0.24
C ASP A 128 -20.23 -15.72 -1.66
N HIS A 129 -19.64 -14.55 -1.90
CA HIS A 129 -19.78 -13.84 -3.17
C HIS A 129 -18.51 -13.09 -3.63
N GLY A 130 -18.03 -13.42 -4.85
CA GLY A 130 -17.16 -12.54 -5.65
C GLY A 130 -15.73 -12.31 -5.16
N VAL A 131 -15.30 -12.94 -4.07
CA VAL A 131 -13.91 -12.89 -3.60
C VAL A 131 -13.12 -14.04 -4.23
N THR A 132 -12.03 -13.73 -4.91
CA THR A 132 -11.08 -14.76 -5.38
C THR A 132 -9.78 -14.65 -4.61
N ASP A 133 -9.33 -15.76 -4.02
CA ASP A 133 -8.01 -15.83 -3.41
C ASP A 133 -6.93 -15.66 -4.50
N TRP A 134 -5.98 -14.77 -4.23
CA TRP A 134 -4.79 -14.57 -5.03
C TRP A 134 -4.06 -15.85 -5.42
N GLU A 135 -3.92 -16.82 -4.50
CA GLU A 135 -3.19 -18.07 -4.79
C GLU A 135 -3.93 -18.96 -5.80
N GLU A 136 -5.25 -18.78 -5.94
CA GLU A 136 -6.09 -19.53 -6.86
C GLU A 136 -6.24 -18.91 -8.25
N LEU A 137 -5.69 -17.71 -8.47
CA LEU A 137 -5.79 -17.02 -9.75
C LEU A 137 -4.92 -17.71 -10.80
N SER A 138 -5.56 -18.48 -11.69
CA SER A 138 -4.96 -18.94 -12.96
C SER A 138 -5.07 -17.86 -14.03
N ARG A 139 -4.32 -18.00 -15.13
CA ARG A 139 -4.43 -17.07 -16.28
C ARG A 139 -5.85 -16.99 -16.82
N GLU A 140 -6.53 -18.12 -16.92
CA GLU A 140 -7.92 -18.24 -17.39
C GLU A 140 -8.89 -17.55 -16.43
N LYS A 141 -8.70 -17.71 -15.11
CA LYS A 141 -9.48 -17.01 -14.10
C LYS A 141 -9.25 -15.50 -14.15
N VAL A 142 -8.01 -15.04 -14.28
CA VAL A 142 -7.71 -13.61 -14.45
C VAL A 142 -8.42 -13.07 -15.70
N GLN A 143 -8.33 -13.76 -16.84
CA GLN A 143 -8.98 -13.37 -18.09
C GLN A 143 -10.51 -13.31 -17.96
N THR A 144 -11.13 -14.35 -17.39
CA THR A 144 -12.58 -14.43 -17.18
C THR A 144 -13.10 -13.32 -16.26
N LEU A 145 -12.27 -12.93 -15.29
CA LEU A 145 -12.58 -11.89 -14.32
C LEU A 145 -12.58 -10.51 -14.97
N ILE A 146 -11.56 -10.21 -15.78
CA ILE A 146 -11.38 -8.87 -16.40
C ILE A 146 -12.25 -8.65 -17.65
N ASP A 147 -12.69 -9.71 -18.33
CA ASP A 147 -13.51 -9.61 -19.55
C ASP A 147 -14.97 -9.22 -19.27
N GLY A 148 -15.45 -9.51 -18.06
CA GLY A 148 -16.81 -9.19 -17.63
C GLY A 148 -16.95 -7.73 -17.15
N PRO A 149 -18.09 -7.06 -17.42
CA PRO A 149 -18.39 -5.79 -16.79
C PRO A 149 -18.57 -5.98 -15.28
N MET A 150 -18.08 -5.03 -14.47
CA MET A 150 -18.18 -5.06 -13.01
C MET A 150 -18.37 -3.65 -12.43
N ASP A 151 -19.15 -3.48 -11.36
CA ASP A 151 -19.29 -2.14 -10.77
C ASP A 151 -18.00 -1.76 -10.03
N VAL A 152 -17.44 -2.70 -9.26
CA VAL A 152 -16.22 -2.49 -8.46
C VAL A 152 -15.20 -3.60 -8.70
N LEU A 153 -13.97 -3.21 -9.05
CA LEU A 153 -12.78 -4.05 -8.93
C LEU A 153 -11.98 -3.57 -7.72
N ALA A 154 -11.91 -4.38 -6.66
CA ALA A 154 -11.12 -4.05 -5.48
C ALA A 154 -10.01 -5.07 -5.31
N LEU A 155 -8.75 -4.64 -5.30
CA LEU A 155 -7.60 -5.54 -5.23
C LEU A 155 -6.55 -5.07 -4.24
N SER A 156 -5.93 -6.03 -3.55
CA SER A 156 -4.70 -5.82 -2.78
C SER A 156 -3.57 -6.51 -3.54
N SER A 157 -2.51 -5.79 -3.87
CA SER A 157 -1.43 -6.33 -4.68
C SER A 157 -0.09 -5.64 -4.45
N HIS A 158 0.98 -6.31 -4.87
CA HIS A 158 2.23 -5.60 -5.11
C HIS A 158 2.16 -4.90 -6.47
N GLY A 159 2.32 -3.59 -6.45
CA GLY A 159 2.30 -2.74 -7.63
C GLY A 159 3.19 -1.51 -7.47
N ASP A 160 3.20 -0.71 -8.51
CA ASP A 160 3.69 0.67 -8.54
C ASP A 160 2.72 1.51 -9.40
N ASN A 161 3.13 2.71 -9.81
CA ASN A 161 2.26 3.60 -10.56
C ASN A 161 2.04 3.19 -12.02
N ILE A 162 2.72 2.16 -12.52
CA ILE A 162 2.59 1.69 -13.91
C ILE A 162 2.02 0.28 -14.02
N ASP A 163 2.11 -0.54 -12.97
CA ASP A 163 1.54 -1.88 -12.98
C ASP A 163 1.20 -2.44 -11.59
N ALA A 164 0.36 -3.47 -11.58
CA ALA A 164 0.01 -4.23 -10.40
C ALA A 164 0.04 -5.73 -10.70
N ASN A 165 0.62 -6.51 -9.80
CA ASN A 165 0.65 -7.96 -9.93
C ASN A 165 -0.77 -8.54 -9.72
N LEU A 166 -1.10 -9.64 -10.38
CA LEU A 166 -2.32 -10.45 -10.18
C LEU A 166 -2.00 -11.94 -10.01
N ASN A 167 -0.78 -12.28 -9.55
CA ASN A 167 -0.21 -13.62 -9.47
C ASN A 167 0.06 -14.27 -10.83
N ALA A 168 -1.00 -14.57 -11.59
CA ALA A 168 -0.94 -15.13 -12.95
C ALA A 168 -1.07 -14.07 -14.05
N GLY A 169 -1.20 -12.80 -13.67
CA GLY A 169 -1.28 -11.67 -14.58
C GLY A 169 -0.59 -10.41 -14.07
N VAL A 170 -0.54 -9.40 -14.92
CA VAL A 170 -0.07 -8.04 -14.61
C VAL A 170 -1.09 -7.06 -15.15
N LEU A 171 -1.75 -6.30 -14.26
CA LEU A 171 -2.48 -5.09 -14.64
C LEU A 171 -1.47 -4.05 -15.08
N CYS A 172 -1.60 -3.56 -16.31
CA CYS A 172 -0.61 -2.71 -16.95
C CYS A 172 -1.22 -1.37 -17.36
N GLY A 173 -0.60 -0.27 -16.94
CA GLY A 173 -0.95 1.09 -17.36
C GLY A 173 -0.48 1.45 -18.76
N ARG A 174 0.27 0.56 -19.45
CA ARG A 174 0.67 0.77 -20.83
C ARG A 174 -0.58 0.74 -21.73
N ARG A 175 -0.88 1.89 -22.31
CA ARG A 175 -1.92 2.04 -23.32
C ARG A 175 -1.37 1.62 -24.69
N PRO A 176 -2.22 1.14 -25.62
CA PRO A 176 -1.85 1.09 -27.02
C PRO A 176 -1.49 2.51 -27.43
N LEU A 177 -0.20 2.74 -27.71
CA LEU A 177 0.19 3.94 -28.42
C LEU A 177 -0.48 3.78 -29.79
N GLY A 178 -1.62 4.43 -30.02
CA GLY A 178 -2.08 4.63 -31.39
C GLY A 178 -0.94 5.24 -32.21
N ASP A 179 -1.04 5.27 -33.54
CA ASP A 179 -0.01 5.77 -34.47
C ASP A 179 0.48 7.22 -34.24
N SER A 180 0.19 7.85 -33.09
CA SER A 180 0.79 9.11 -32.65
C SER A 180 2.30 8.95 -32.47
N THR A 181 3.03 9.19 -33.56
CA THR A 181 4.46 9.54 -33.61
C THR A 181 4.87 10.55 -32.53
N LEU A 182 3.96 11.44 -32.14
CA LEU A 182 4.12 12.42 -31.06
C LEU A 182 4.46 11.81 -29.68
N ALA A 183 4.04 10.58 -29.40
CA ALA A 183 4.34 9.94 -28.12
C ALA A 183 5.78 9.42 -28.03
N ARG A 184 6.51 9.25 -29.15
CA ARG A 184 7.91 8.80 -29.12
C ARG A 184 8.90 9.96 -29.01
N GLU A 185 8.58 11.13 -29.55
CA GLU A 185 9.54 12.24 -29.62
C GLU A 185 9.80 12.98 -28.29
N PHE A 186 8.94 12.80 -27.28
CA PHE A 186 8.97 13.62 -26.07
C PHE A 186 9.05 12.85 -24.75
N LEU A 187 9.32 11.55 -24.76
CA LEU A 187 9.44 10.79 -23.51
C LEU A 187 10.86 10.95 -22.92
N PRO A 188 11.02 11.61 -21.77
CA PRO A 188 12.35 11.84 -21.17
C PRO A 188 12.96 10.58 -20.53
N VAL A 189 12.24 9.46 -20.53
CA VAL A 189 12.60 8.23 -19.85
C VAL A 189 12.20 7.03 -20.70
N ASP A 190 13.19 6.31 -21.20
CA ASP A 190 12.97 4.98 -21.76
C ASP A 190 12.61 4.05 -20.60
N ALA A 191 11.35 3.62 -20.51
CA ALA A 191 10.99 2.50 -19.65
C ALA A 191 11.11 1.22 -20.49
N PRO A 192 11.60 0.08 -19.94
CA PRO A 192 11.78 -1.12 -20.76
C PRO A 192 10.48 -1.57 -21.45
N CYS A 193 9.34 -1.32 -20.81
CA CYS A 193 8.01 -1.62 -21.34
C CYS A 193 7.55 -0.72 -22.48
N LEU A 194 8.26 0.36 -22.83
CA LEU A 194 8.00 1.17 -24.00
C LEU A 194 8.83 0.75 -25.22
N VAL A 195 9.96 0.08 -24.98
CA VAL A 195 10.93 -0.33 -26.02
C VAL A 195 10.59 -1.71 -26.62
N GLY A 196 9.63 -2.46 -26.05
CA GLY A 196 9.17 -3.74 -26.58
C GLY A 196 8.20 -4.47 -25.66
N ASP A 197 8.20 -5.81 -25.72
CA ASP A 197 7.36 -6.67 -24.86
C ASP A 197 8.01 -6.94 -23.49
N PHE A 198 8.87 -6.03 -23.03
CA PHE A 198 9.58 -6.18 -21.76
C PHE A 198 8.72 -5.64 -20.62
N CYS A 199 8.42 -6.47 -19.62
CA CYS A 199 7.78 -6.01 -18.40
C CYS A 199 8.60 -6.47 -17.21
N HIS A 200 9.00 -5.54 -16.35
CA HIS A 200 9.83 -5.83 -15.19
C HIS A 200 9.16 -6.83 -14.22
N ARG A 201 7.82 -6.95 -14.24
CA ARG A 201 7.05 -7.99 -13.54
C ARG A 201 6.90 -9.30 -14.31
N ASN A 202 6.86 -9.27 -15.64
CA ASN A 202 6.71 -10.47 -16.48
C ASN A 202 8.04 -10.94 -17.10
N ARG A 203 9.07 -11.11 -16.27
CA ARG A 203 10.45 -11.40 -16.73
C ARG A 203 10.59 -12.70 -17.51
N ARG A 204 9.75 -13.69 -17.20
CA ARG A 204 9.74 -15.01 -17.83
C ARG A 204 8.72 -15.13 -18.96
N ARG A 205 7.94 -14.07 -19.23
CA ARG A 205 6.80 -14.10 -20.18
C ARG A 205 5.73 -15.15 -19.81
N GLU A 206 5.62 -15.43 -18.51
CA GLU A 206 4.71 -16.42 -17.91
C GLU A 206 3.45 -15.78 -17.33
N LEU A 207 3.34 -14.45 -17.29
CA LEU A 207 2.15 -13.74 -16.81
C LEU A 207 1.27 -13.28 -17.97
N LEU A 208 -0.04 -13.28 -17.75
CA LEU A 208 -1.00 -12.64 -18.63
C LEU A 208 -0.86 -11.11 -18.53
N PHE A 209 -0.78 -10.42 -19.66
CA PHE A 209 -0.81 -8.96 -19.68
C PHE A 209 -2.25 -8.47 -19.77
N VAL A 210 -2.64 -7.61 -18.83
CA VAL A 210 -3.97 -7.05 -18.75
C VAL A 210 -3.86 -5.52 -18.87
N PRO A 211 -4.15 -4.94 -20.04
CA PRO A 211 -4.27 -3.50 -20.16
C PRO A 211 -5.34 -2.98 -19.21
N ILE A 212 -4.99 -2.04 -18.34
CA ILE A 212 -5.94 -1.53 -17.33
C ILE A 212 -7.12 -0.78 -17.98
N ASP A 213 -6.93 -0.23 -19.17
CA ASP A 213 -7.96 0.45 -19.95
C ASP A 213 -9.00 -0.51 -20.54
N SER A 214 -8.67 -1.82 -20.66
CA SER A 214 -9.60 -2.86 -21.09
C SER A 214 -10.41 -3.48 -19.94
N VAL A 215 -10.05 -3.21 -18.69
CA VAL A 215 -10.77 -3.73 -17.52
C VAL A 215 -12.12 -3.01 -17.40
N ARG A 216 -13.22 -3.75 -17.59
CA ARG A 216 -14.59 -3.21 -17.62
C ARG A 216 -15.16 -2.94 -16.24
N SER A 217 -14.47 -2.14 -15.43
CA SER A 217 -14.92 -1.76 -14.09
C SER A 217 -15.33 -0.28 -14.03
N LYS A 218 -16.36 0.08 -13.26
CA LYS A 218 -16.69 1.50 -13.01
C LYS A 218 -15.74 2.12 -12.01
N PHE A 219 -15.41 1.39 -10.94
CA PHE A 219 -14.57 1.83 -9.84
C PHE A 219 -13.45 0.81 -9.60
N ILE A 220 -12.21 1.27 -9.68
CA ILE A 220 -11.04 0.44 -9.37
C ILE A 220 -10.42 0.92 -8.07
N PHE A 221 -10.41 0.04 -7.07
CA PHE A 221 -9.60 0.20 -5.87
C PHE A 221 -8.36 -0.69 -5.97
N ASN A 222 -7.19 -0.08 -5.90
CA ASN A 222 -5.91 -0.79 -5.91
C ASN A 222 -5.14 -0.46 -4.62
N GLU A 223 -5.20 -1.34 -3.63
CA GLU A 223 -4.30 -1.34 -2.48
C GLU A 223 -2.93 -1.88 -2.94
N ALA A 224 -2.12 -0.99 -3.52
CA ALA A 224 -0.74 -1.22 -3.90
C ALA A 224 0.12 -0.03 -3.46
N CYS A 225 1.43 -0.23 -3.36
CA CYS A 225 2.39 0.86 -3.13
C CYS A 225 2.45 1.78 -4.34
N SER A 226 2.35 3.09 -4.13
CA SER A 226 2.47 4.10 -5.18
C SER A 226 1.60 3.86 -6.43
N GLY A 227 0.38 3.32 -6.30
CA GLY A 227 -0.48 3.02 -7.45
C GLY A 227 -0.94 4.25 -8.25
N ILE A 228 -0.77 5.47 -7.70
CA ILE A 228 -0.91 6.75 -8.41
C ILE A 228 0.46 7.42 -8.51
N GLY A 229 0.92 7.62 -9.74
CA GLY A 229 2.15 8.37 -10.03
C GLY A 229 1.85 9.86 -10.07
N LEU A 230 2.54 10.64 -9.23
CA LEU A 230 2.40 12.09 -9.16
C LEU A 230 3.38 12.82 -10.10
N ALA A 231 3.26 14.15 -10.15
CA ALA A 231 4.17 15.01 -10.91
C ALA A 231 5.63 14.70 -10.58
N GLY A 232 6.43 14.51 -11.63
CA GLY A 232 7.83 14.10 -11.47
C GLY A 232 7.98 12.67 -10.97
N GLY A 233 7.07 11.75 -11.29
CA GLY A 233 7.23 10.32 -11.08
C GLY A 233 8.47 9.74 -11.78
N LEU A 234 8.78 8.45 -11.51
CA LEU A 234 9.85 7.74 -12.24
C LEU A 234 9.45 7.40 -13.68
N PHE A 235 8.15 7.22 -13.91
CA PHE A 235 7.62 6.79 -15.18
C PHE A 235 6.76 7.88 -15.82
N PRO A 236 6.72 7.93 -17.15
CA PRO A 236 5.86 8.84 -17.87
C PRO A 236 4.37 8.54 -17.65
N THR A 237 3.52 9.58 -17.76
CA THR A 237 2.07 9.46 -17.55
C THR A 237 1.41 8.48 -18.53
N GLN A 238 2.00 8.25 -19.71
CA GLN A 238 1.59 7.25 -20.71
C GLN A 238 1.50 5.84 -20.14
N LEU A 239 2.33 5.53 -19.15
CA LEU A 239 2.36 4.25 -18.45
C LEU A 239 1.54 4.25 -17.16
N SER A 240 0.97 5.38 -16.75
CA SER A 240 0.24 5.49 -15.50
C SER A 240 -0.93 4.53 -15.45
N LEU A 241 -0.90 3.61 -14.48
CA LEU A 241 -1.97 2.67 -14.20
C LEU A 241 -3.29 3.41 -13.91
N ALA A 242 -3.20 4.48 -13.11
CA ALA A 242 -4.34 5.28 -12.72
C ALA A 242 -4.96 6.05 -13.91
N LEU A 243 -4.15 6.72 -14.73
CA LEU A 243 -4.68 7.42 -15.92
C LEU A 243 -5.20 6.44 -16.98
N GLY A 244 -4.51 5.30 -17.17
CA GLY A 244 -5.00 4.23 -18.05
C GLY A 244 -6.38 3.74 -17.65
N ALA A 245 -6.61 3.53 -16.35
CA ALA A 245 -7.92 3.15 -15.82
C ALA A 245 -9.00 4.20 -16.15
N LEU A 246 -8.70 5.47 -15.88
CA LEU A 246 -9.63 6.59 -16.09
C LEU A 246 -9.95 6.86 -17.56
N GLU A 247 -9.01 6.60 -18.46
CA GLU A 247 -9.22 6.73 -19.90
C GLU A 247 -9.97 5.54 -20.52
N GLY A 248 -9.89 4.37 -19.87
CA GLY A 248 -10.67 3.18 -20.19
C GLY A 248 -12.08 3.23 -19.59
N TYR A 249 -12.50 2.13 -18.98
CA TYR A 249 -13.84 2.00 -18.40
C TYR A 249 -13.97 2.61 -17.00
N ALA A 250 -12.92 2.74 -16.19
CA ALA A 250 -13.13 3.23 -14.81
C ALA A 250 -13.43 4.72 -14.77
N ALA A 251 -14.49 5.14 -14.08
CA ALA A 251 -14.72 6.56 -13.78
C ALA A 251 -14.05 6.98 -12.46
N TRP A 252 -13.70 6.00 -11.63
CA TRP A 252 -13.01 6.23 -10.36
C TRP A 252 -11.84 5.28 -10.19
N PHE A 253 -10.75 5.81 -9.65
CA PHE A 253 -9.57 5.06 -9.29
C PHE A 253 -9.09 5.50 -7.90
N LEU A 254 -9.10 4.59 -6.94
CA LEU A 254 -8.60 4.84 -5.59
C LEU A 254 -7.37 3.98 -5.36
N SER A 255 -6.25 4.63 -5.08
CA SER A 255 -5.01 3.94 -4.73
C SER A 255 -4.11 4.87 -3.93
N SER A 256 -2.94 4.37 -3.55
CA SER A 256 -1.96 5.15 -2.85
C SER A 256 -1.08 5.95 -3.78
N PHE A 257 -0.53 7.07 -3.29
CA PHE A 257 0.48 7.84 -4.02
C PHE A 257 1.90 7.64 -3.47
N LYS A 258 2.06 6.75 -2.47
CA LYS A 258 3.35 6.42 -1.86
C LYS A 258 3.40 4.97 -1.36
N VAL A 259 4.58 4.53 -0.91
CA VAL A 259 4.76 3.22 -0.26
C VAL A 259 3.96 3.17 1.05
N LEU A 260 3.26 2.06 1.28
CA LEU A 260 2.42 1.85 2.45
C LEU A 260 2.37 0.38 2.90
N ARG A 261 1.82 0.15 4.09
CA ARG A 261 1.42 -1.14 4.63
C ARG A 261 0.05 -1.53 4.10
N SER A 262 -0.11 -2.78 3.68
CA SER A 262 -1.42 -3.33 3.31
C SER A 262 -2.25 -3.62 4.56
N THR A 263 -3.56 -3.40 4.47
CA THR A 263 -4.54 -3.77 5.51
C THR A 263 -5.09 -5.18 5.33
N ALA A 264 -4.80 -5.84 4.20
CA ALA A 264 -5.43 -7.06 3.70
C ALA A 264 -6.96 -6.96 3.47
N THR A 265 -7.71 -6.29 4.35
CA THR A 265 -9.17 -6.14 4.30
C THR A 265 -9.65 -4.86 3.62
N GLY A 266 -8.73 -3.98 3.21
CA GLY A 266 -9.05 -2.74 2.53
C GLY A 266 -9.95 -2.90 1.30
N PRO A 267 -9.70 -3.86 0.40
CA PRO A 267 -10.56 -4.11 -0.74
C PRO A 267 -12.01 -4.40 -0.36
N LEU A 268 -12.20 -5.24 0.64
CA LEU A 268 -13.51 -5.60 1.18
C LEU A 268 -14.22 -4.38 1.78
N LEU A 269 -13.49 -3.54 2.52
CA LEU A 269 -14.03 -2.34 3.12
C LEU A 269 -14.52 -1.35 2.04
N VAL A 270 -13.70 -1.04 1.04
CA VAL A 270 -14.07 -0.07 0.00
C VAL A 270 -15.31 -0.53 -0.77
N GLN A 271 -15.36 -1.81 -1.13
CA GLN A 271 -16.54 -2.42 -1.74
C GLN A 271 -17.76 -2.27 -0.82
N ALA A 272 -17.64 -2.65 0.46
CA ALA A 272 -18.76 -2.58 1.41
C ALA A 272 -19.28 -1.15 1.61
N LEU A 273 -18.39 -0.15 1.66
CA LEU A 273 -18.76 1.27 1.74
C LEU A 273 -19.54 1.71 0.49
N LEU A 274 -19.03 1.38 -0.70
CA LEU A 274 -19.69 1.71 -1.96
C LEU A 274 -21.05 1.00 -2.08
N ALA A 275 -21.12 -0.30 -1.82
CA ALA A 275 -22.34 -1.11 -1.86
C ALA A 275 -23.40 -0.64 -0.86
N SER A 276 -22.98 -0.04 0.25
CA SER A 276 -23.87 0.60 1.22
C SER A 276 -24.44 1.93 0.73
N GLY A 277 -23.97 2.39 -0.44
CA GLY A 277 -24.40 3.57 -1.16
C GLY A 277 -23.68 4.84 -0.72
N LEU A 278 -22.53 4.74 -0.04
CA LEU A 278 -21.69 5.93 0.23
C LEU A 278 -21.19 6.51 -1.09
N ARG A 279 -20.91 7.81 -1.08
CA ARG A 279 -20.24 8.46 -2.21
C ARG A 279 -18.80 7.98 -2.34
N CYS A 280 -18.25 8.05 -3.54
CA CYS A 280 -16.86 7.70 -3.80
C CYS A 280 -15.89 8.47 -2.88
N GLY A 281 -16.11 9.76 -2.67
CA GLY A 281 -15.29 10.58 -1.77
C GLY A 281 -15.42 10.15 -0.31
N GLU A 282 -16.63 9.85 0.15
CA GLU A 282 -16.91 9.39 1.52
C GLU A 282 -16.22 8.04 1.77
N ALA A 283 -16.34 7.10 0.82
CA ALA A 283 -15.68 5.81 0.89
C ALA A 283 -14.14 5.95 0.95
N ALA A 284 -13.55 6.84 0.14
CA ALA A 284 -12.12 7.12 0.16
C ALA A 284 -11.65 7.73 1.49
N LEU A 285 -12.43 8.65 2.06
CA LEU A 285 -12.15 9.26 3.35
C LEU A 285 -12.18 8.23 4.49
N VAL A 286 -13.25 7.43 4.56
CA VAL A 286 -13.41 6.38 5.59
C VAL A 286 -12.29 5.34 5.45
N PHE A 287 -11.99 4.91 4.23
CA PHE A 287 -10.91 3.95 3.99
C PHE A 287 -9.55 4.50 4.39
N ARG A 288 -9.26 5.79 4.12
CA ARG A 288 -8.01 6.41 4.57
C ARG A 288 -7.89 6.49 6.09
N ALA A 289 -8.97 6.84 6.78
CA ALA A 289 -9.00 6.84 8.25
C ALA A 289 -8.82 5.43 8.80
N PHE A 290 -9.48 4.44 8.20
CA PHE A 290 -9.28 3.03 8.52
C PHE A 290 -7.84 2.57 8.28
N HIS A 291 -7.26 2.90 7.13
CA HIS A 291 -5.89 2.55 6.79
C HIS A 291 -4.91 3.15 7.81
N GLN A 292 -5.06 4.44 8.14
CA GLN A 292 -4.24 5.09 9.15
C GLN A 292 -4.39 4.43 10.54
N ALA A 293 -5.61 4.12 10.96
CA ALA A 293 -5.86 3.45 12.24
C ALA A 293 -5.29 2.02 12.28
N ALA A 294 -5.45 1.26 11.19
CA ALA A 294 -5.02 -0.12 11.09
C ALA A 294 -3.50 -0.26 10.89
N THR A 295 -2.88 0.67 10.19
CA THR A 295 -1.49 0.55 9.76
C THR A 295 -0.54 1.50 10.46
N ARG A 296 -1.02 2.62 11.03
CA ARG A 296 -0.20 3.73 11.53
C ARG A 296 0.67 4.42 10.47
N ASP A 297 0.38 4.23 9.19
CA ASP A 297 0.96 5.05 8.13
C ASP A 297 0.32 6.44 8.13
N GLN A 298 1.04 7.42 7.58
CA GLN A 298 0.42 8.70 7.27
C GLN A 298 -0.64 8.49 6.16
N PRO A 299 -1.66 9.34 6.11
CA PRO A 299 -2.61 9.39 5.02
C PRO A 299 -1.97 9.27 3.62
N SER A 300 -2.29 8.19 2.91
CA SER A 300 -1.57 7.80 1.67
C SER A 300 -2.44 7.60 0.44
N TYR A 301 -3.77 7.70 0.57
CA TYR A 301 -4.71 7.37 -0.50
C TYR A 301 -5.35 8.60 -1.14
N LEU A 302 -5.42 8.58 -2.47
CA LEU A 302 -6.04 9.62 -3.28
C LEU A 302 -7.11 9.00 -4.17
N LEU A 303 -8.30 9.59 -4.14
CA LEU A 303 -9.36 9.27 -5.10
C LEU A 303 -9.15 10.11 -6.36
N LEU A 304 -9.01 9.44 -7.50
CA LEU A 304 -9.17 10.06 -8.81
C LEU A 304 -10.59 9.81 -9.30
N GLY A 305 -11.28 10.89 -9.71
CA GLY A 305 -12.70 10.89 -10.06
C GLY A 305 -13.51 11.88 -9.22
N ASP A 306 -14.79 12.01 -9.55
CA ASP A 306 -15.71 12.89 -8.83
C ASP A 306 -16.10 12.33 -7.46
N ALA A 307 -15.89 13.10 -6.39
CA ALA A 307 -16.16 12.66 -5.03
C ALA A 307 -17.64 12.64 -4.66
N ALA A 308 -18.49 13.42 -5.34
CA ALA A 308 -19.92 13.52 -5.01
C ALA A 308 -20.74 12.32 -5.47
N THR A 309 -20.24 11.58 -6.46
CA THR A 309 -20.98 10.51 -7.11
C THR A 309 -21.18 9.30 -6.19
N ARG A 310 -22.38 8.71 -6.23
CA ARG A 310 -22.68 7.39 -5.67
C ARG A 310 -22.71 6.35 -6.79
N LEU A 311 -22.06 5.21 -6.58
CA LEU A 311 -22.15 4.08 -7.50
C LEU A 311 -23.44 3.30 -7.34
N PHE A 312 -23.90 3.19 -6.10
CA PHE A 312 -25.07 2.43 -5.73
C PHE A 312 -26.07 3.36 -5.02
N PRO A 313 -27.38 3.08 -5.14
CA PRO A 313 -28.37 3.79 -4.34
C PRO A 313 -28.06 3.60 -2.85
N PRO A 314 -28.35 4.60 -1.99
CA PRO A 314 -28.23 4.46 -0.55
C PRO A 314 -28.97 3.20 -0.08
N SER A 315 -28.28 2.33 0.65
CA SER A 315 -28.96 1.23 1.35
C SER A 315 -30.00 1.80 2.32
N LYS A 316 -31.11 1.07 2.56
CA LYS A 316 -32.10 1.50 3.55
C LYS A 316 -31.38 1.81 4.86
N ALA A 317 -31.64 3.01 5.39
CA ALA A 317 -30.89 3.58 6.51
C ALA A 317 -30.69 2.56 7.62
N THR A 318 -29.44 2.24 7.89
CA THR A 318 -29.08 1.51 9.10
C THR A 318 -29.13 2.49 10.26
N ARG A 319 -29.88 2.17 11.32
CA ARG A 319 -29.94 2.95 12.55
C ARG A 319 -29.24 2.15 13.64
N ALA A 320 -28.11 2.65 14.12
CA ALA A 320 -27.66 2.24 15.46
C ALA A 320 -28.22 3.22 16.48
N VAL A 321 -28.45 2.71 17.69
CA VAL A 321 -28.89 3.50 18.83
C VAL A 321 -27.86 3.28 19.93
N ALA A 322 -27.16 4.33 20.34
CA ALA A 322 -26.33 4.26 21.53
C ALA A 322 -27.26 4.05 22.74
N LEU A 323 -27.06 2.96 23.51
CA LEU A 323 -27.97 2.59 24.59
C LEU A 323 -27.64 3.24 25.93
N SER A 324 -26.37 3.47 26.24
CA SER A 324 -25.94 4.07 27.50
C SER A 324 -24.44 4.37 27.52
N GLU A 325 -24.07 5.58 27.93
CA GLU A 325 -22.75 5.82 28.53
C GLU A 325 -22.78 5.24 29.95
N THR A 326 -21.80 4.42 30.34
CA THR A 326 -21.71 3.94 31.73
C THR A 326 -20.80 4.88 32.53
N ASP A 327 -21.38 5.73 33.38
CA ASP A 327 -20.70 6.46 34.48
C ASP A 327 -20.08 5.44 35.46
N ASP A 328 -18.92 5.59 36.11
CA ASP A 328 -18.10 6.76 36.48
C ASP A 328 -16.57 6.54 36.23
N ASN A 329 -16.15 5.42 35.64
CA ASN A 329 -14.73 5.01 35.62
C ASN A 329 -14.02 5.04 34.25
N ALA A 330 -14.63 5.61 33.21
CA ALA A 330 -14.02 5.76 31.88
C ALA A 330 -13.47 4.44 31.26
N GLU A 331 -14.02 3.28 31.64
CA GLU A 331 -13.51 1.99 31.17
C GLU A 331 -14.05 1.58 29.79
N GLY A 332 -15.03 2.28 29.22
CA GLY A 332 -15.52 2.01 27.87
C GLY A 332 -16.90 2.60 27.53
N ILE A 333 -17.34 2.38 26.29
CA ILE A 333 -18.66 2.75 25.76
C ILE A 333 -19.38 1.49 25.28
N GLU A 334 -20.61 1.27 25.73
CA GLU A 334 -21.46 0.19 25.23
C GLU A 334 -22.47 0.69 24.19
N LEU A 335 -22.59 -0.05 23.09
CA LEU A 335 -23.40 0.29 21.92
C LEU A 335 -24.30 -0.88 21.56
N GLU A 336 -25.57 -0.65 21.21
CA GLU A 336 -26.41 -1.66 20.56
C GLU A 336 -26.51 -1.34 19.07
N LEU A 337 -26.00 -2.27 18.28
CA LEU A 337 -26.06 -2.21 16.83
C LEU A 337 -27.28 -2.95 16.31
N ARG A 338 -28.00 -2.29 15.41
CA ARG A 338 -29.07 -2.89 14.62
C ARG A 338 -28.80 -2.54 13.15
N SER A 339 -28.68 -3.54 12.30
CA SER A 339 -28.46 -3.34 10.86
C SER A 339 -29.47 -4.14 10.04
N SER A 340 -30.01 -3.50 9.00
CA SER A 340 -30.99 -4.09 8.10
C SER A 340 -30.53 -3.98 6.64
N GLY A 341 -29.45 -4.67 6.31
CA GLY A 341 -29.03 -4.91 4.92
C GLY A 341 -27.99 -3.95 4.37
N SER A 342 -27.20 -3.29 5.22
CA SER A 342 -26.03 -2.50 4.78
C SER A 342 -24.76 -3.34 4.92
N ALA A 343 -23.83 -3.26 3.96
CA ALA A 343 -22.57 -4.02 3.98
C ALA A 343 -21.51 -3.35 4.88
N ALA A 344 -21.64 -2.05 5.12
CA ALA A 344 -20.81 -1.26 6.02
C ALA A 344 -21.68 -0.34 6.87
N LEU A 345 -21.35 -0.25 8.15
CA LEU A 345 -21.98 0.60 9.13
C LEU A 345 -20.92 1.55 9.69
N LEU A 346 -21.17 2.85 9.55
CA LEU A 346 -20.36 3.90 10.15
C LEU A 346 -21.19 4.64 11.20
N LEU A 347 -20.70 4.68 12.43
CA LEU A 347 -21.36 5.32 13.55
C LEU A 347 -20.45 6.36 14.16
N HIS A 348 -20.94 7.58 14.24
CA HIS A 348 -20.28 8.65 14.96
C HIS A 348 -20.71 8.61 16.42
N ILE A 349 -19.73 8.62 17.32
CA ILE A 349 -19.94 8.56 18.76
C ILE A 349 -19.47 9.89 19.32
N GLU A 350 -20.37 10.57 20.01
CA GLU A 350 -20.15 11.87 20.64
C GLU A 350 -20.21 11.73 22.17
N GLY A 351 -19.93 12.81 22.89
CA GLY A 351 -19.92 12.83 24.35
C GLY A 351 -18.52 12.76 24.98
N ALA A 352 -18.46 13.03 26.28
CA ALA A 352 -17.20 13.14 27.02
C ALA A 352 -16.43 11.81 27.04
N ALA A 353 -17.13 10.67 27.12
CA ALA A 353 -16.53 9.35 27.06
C ALA A 353 -15.84 9.09 25.71
N ALA A 354 -16.46 9.52 24.60
CA ALA A 354 -15.88 9.39 23.27
C ALA A 354 -14.64 10.28 23.10
N GLU A 355 -14.68 11.50 23.62
CA GLU A 355 -13.50 12.39 23.65
C GLU A 355 -12.35 11.78 24.45
N GLU A 356 -12.63 11.24 25.63
CA GLU A 356 -11.60 10.62 26.49
C GLU A 356 -11.02 9.36 25.84
N LEU A 357 -11.85 8.48 25.28
CA LEU A 357 -11.37 7.31 24.53
C LEU A 357 -10.58 7.71 23.28
N SER A 358 -10.97 8.77 22.57
CA SER A 358 -10.24 9.24 21.38
C SER A 358 -8.80 9.71 21.67
N ARG A 359 -8.51 10.05 22.93
CA ARG A 359 -7.15 10.42 23.40
C ARG A 359 -6.28 9.20 23.70
N ARG A 360 -6.87 8.01 23.80
CA ARG A 360 -6.15 6.75 24.03
C ARG A 360 -5.53 6.28 22.72
N SER A 361 -4.32 5.74 22.79
CA SER A 361 -3.56 5.29 21.61
C SER A 361 -4.10 4.00 20.99
N GLU A 362 -4.76 3.16 21.79
CA GLU A 362 -5.25 1.85 21.36
C GLU A 362 -6.62 1.56 21.97
N LEU A 363 -7.61 1.32 21.11
CA LEU A 363 -8.97 0.96 21.47
C LEU A 363 -9.28 -0.42 20.91
N ARG A 364 -10.04 -1.22 21.66
CA ARG A 364 -10.57 -2.51 21.21
C ARG A 364 -12.09 -2.47 21.21
N VAL A 365 -12.67 -3.28 20.33
CA VAL A 365 -14.12 -3.52 20.30
C VAL A 365 -14.39 -4.97 20.63
N ARG A 366 -15.24 -5.21 21.62
CA ARG A 366 -15.68 -6.55 22.03
C ARG A 366 -17.17 -6.70 21.80
N VAL A 367 -17.59 -7.84 21.25
CA VAL A 367 -19.00 -8.22 21.25
C VAL A 367 -19.36 -8.70 22.66
N VAL A 368 -20.28 -8.00 23.31
CA VAL A 368 -20.77 -8.32 24.66
C VAL A 368 -21.93 -9.31 24.57
N ASP A 369 -22.83 -9.08 23.61
CA ASP A 369 -24.03 -9.89 23.39
C ASP A 369 -24.38 -9.87 21.90
N GLY A 370 -24.85 -11.00 21.37
CA GLY A 370 -25.23 -11.12 19.98
C GLY A 370 -25.46 -12.56 19.53
N PRO A 371 -26.23 -12.78 18.44
CA PRO A 371 -26.47 -14.10 17.89
C PRO A 371 -25.17 -14.82 17.51
N ALA A 372 -25.06 -16.10 17.88
CA ALA A 372 -23.91 -16.94 17.53
C ALA A 372 -23.75 -17.01 15.99
N GLY A 373 -22.53 -16.79 15.50
CA GLY A 373 -22.22 -16.83 14.06
C GLY A 373 -22.56 -15.56 13.27
N MET A 374 -23.03 -14.49 13.92
CA MET A 374 -23.43 -13.23 13.28
C MET A 374 -22.49 -12.06 13.60
N ALA A 375 -21.22 -12.30 13.91
CA ALA A 375 -20.27 -11.20 14.08
C ALA A 375 -20.01 -10.50 12.74
N PRO A 376 -19.93 -9.15 12.68
CA PRO A 376 -19.38 -8.48 11.51
C PRO A 376 -18.00 -9.08 11.20
N ALA A 377 -17.69 -9.20 9.92
CA ALA A 377 -16.39 -9.75 9.50
C ALA A 377 -15.25 -8.91 10.10
N MET A 378 -15.45 -7.60 10.21
CA MET A 378 -14.47 -6.67 10.76
C MET A 378 -15.15 -5.51 11.52
N VAL A 379 -14.52 -5.09 12.62
CA VAL A 379 -14.87 -3.86 13.36
C VAL A 379 -13.60 -3.05 13.61
N ALA A 380 -13.68 -1.74 13.38
CA ALA A 380 -12.59 -0.80 13.58
C ALA A 380 -13.08 0.47 14.27
N VAL A 381 -12.22 1.08 15.08
CA VAL A 381 -12.47 2.38 15.70
C VAL A 381 -11.64 3.42 14.98
N LEU A 382 -12.29 4.49 14.52
CA LEU A 382 -11.72 5.57 13.72
C LEU A 382 -11.76 6.85 14.55
N PRO A 383 -10.64 7.29 15.13
CA PRO A 383 -10.60 8.54 15.87
C PRO A 383 -10.67 9.75 14.91
N LYS A 384 -11.37 10.81 15.33
CA LYS A 384 -11.39 12.13 14.65
C LYS A 384 -11.87 12.13 13.19
N LEU A 385 -12.74 11.18 12.83
CA LEU A 385 -13.36 11.16 11.49
C LEU A 385 -14.43 12.25 11.39
N THR A 386 -14.34 13.09 10.34
CA THR A 386 -15.30 14.17 10.04
C THR A 386 -15.62 15.10 11.22
N GLY A 387 -14.63 15.34 12.09
CA GLY A 387 -14.79 16.20 13.27
C GLY A 387 -15.41 15.50 14.48
N HIS A 388 -15.94 14.28 14.36
CA HIS A 388 -16.42 13.52 15.51
C HIS A 388 -15.23 12.92 16.29
N PRO A 389 -15.26 12.92 17.63
CA PRO A 389 -14.13 12.45 18.43
C PRO A 389 -13.82 10.97 18.16
N LEU A 390 -14.88 10.16 18.01
CA LEU A 390 -14.77 8.74 17.80
C LEU A 390 -15.80 8.27 16.76
N SER A 391 -15.42 7.33 15.91
CA SER A 391 -16.34 6.64 15.02
C SER A 391 -16.10 5.14 15.05
N LEU A 392 -17.18 4.36 14.99
CA LEU A 392 -17.14 2.91 14.87
C LEU A 392 -17.48 2.52 13.43
N LEU A 393 -16.61 1.72 12.83
CA LEU A 393 -16.81 1.13 11.51
C LEU A 393 -16.97 -0.37 11.65
N ALA A 394 -18.09 -0.92 11.21
CA ALA A 394 -18.31 -2.37 11.09
C ALA A 394 -18.62 -2.71 9.63
N PHE A 395 -18.04 -3.77 9.08
CA PHE A 395 -18.27 -4.15 7.68
C PHE A 395 -18.13 -5.64 7.41
N SER A 396 -18.75 -6.09 6.31
CA SER A 396 -18.62 -7.44 5.75
C SER A 396 -18.74 -7.43 4.22
N GLY A 397 -18.36 -8.54 3.59
CA GLY A 397 -18.51 -8.72 2.14
C GLY A 397 -19.94 -8.94 1.66
N ALA A 398 -20.87 -9.18 2.57
CA ALA A 398 -22.30 -9.29 2.29
C ALA A 398 -23.08 -8.25 3.09
N PRO A 399 -24.31 -7.89 2.67
CA PRO A 399 -25.22 -7.09 3.48
C PRO A 399 -25.40 -7.68 4.89
N MET A 400 -25.18 -6.86 5.91
CA MET A 400 -25.31 -7.26 7.30
C MET A 400 -26.77 -7.24 7.73
N THR A 401 -27.30 -8.37 8.18
CA THR A 401 -28.57 -8.47 8.91
C THR A 401 -28.28 -9.05 10.29
N PHE A 402 -28.16 -8.19 11.28
CA PHE A 402 -27.91 -8.63 12.65
C PHE A 402 -29.19 -8.50 13.47
N ALA A 403 -29.48 -9.51 14.29
CA ALA A 403 -30.27 -9.25 15.50
C ALA A 403 -29.49 -8.24 16.37
N PRO A 404 -30.14 -7.56 17.34
CA PRO A 404 -29.45 -6.55 18.12
C PRO A 404 -28.17 -7.09 18.74
N MET A 405 -27.06 -6.39 18.50
CA MET A 405 -25.72 -6.79 18.95
C MET A 405 -25.18 -5.72 19.88
N LYS A 406 -24.76 -6.12 21.09
CA LYS A 406 -24.09 -5.22 22.02
C LYS A 406 -22.59 -5.27 21.80
N LEU A 407 -21.99 -4.11 21.56
CA LEU A 407 -20.56 -3.92 21.47
C LEU A 407 -20.07 -3.08 22.64
N ARG A 408 -18.85 -3.32 23.08
CA ARG A 408 -18.14 -2.47 24.04
C ARG A 408 -16.84 -1.99 23.42
N ILE A 409 -16.67 -0.68 23.36
CA ILE A 409 -15.41 -0.01 23.00
C ILE A 409 -14.67 0.31 24.28
N GLU A 410 -13.44 -0.18 24.43
CA GLU A 410 -12.66 0.02 25.65
C GLU A 410 -11.17 0.17 25.31
N PRO A 411 -10.36 0.77 26.19
CA PRO A 411 -8.91 0.80 25.99
C PRO A 411 -8.37 -0.62 25.82
N ALA A 412 -7.53 -0.82 24.81
CA ALA A 412 -6.84 -2.09 24.70
C ALA A 412 -5.81 -2.16 25.84
N LEU A 413 -5.89 -3.21 26.68
CA LEU A 413 -4.83 -3.47 27.65
C LEU A 413 -3.53 -3.74 26.87
N ASP A 414 -2.52 -2.89 27.10
CA ASP A 414 -1.23 -2.86 26.39
C ASP A 414 -0.61 -4.25 26.14
N ALA A 415 -0.74 -5.17 27.10
CA ALA A 415 -0.20 -6.52 26.99
C ALA A 415 -0.97 -7.39 25.97
N GLN A 416 -2.30 -7.32 25.96
CA GLN A 416 -3.14 -8.22 25.15
C GLN A 416 -3.12 -7.82 23.66
N ALA A 417 -3.10 -6.51 23.35
CA ALA A 417 -2.98 -6.02 21.97
C ALA A 417 -1.62 -6.38 21.35
N ARG A 418 -0.54 -6.22 22.12
CA ARG A 418 0.81 -6.67 21.72
C ARG A 418 0.81 -8.18 21.46
N LEU A 419 0.17 -8.96 22.32
CA LEU A 419 0.02 -10.41 22.19
C LEU A 419 -0.64 -10.82 20.87
N VAL A 420 -1.82 -10.26 20.57
CA VAL A 420 -2.58 -10.59 19.35
C VAL A 420 -1.80 -10.20 18.09
N ASN A 421 -1.10 -9.06 18.11
CA ASN A 421 -0.25 -8.64 17.00
C ASN A 421 0.97 -9.56 16.82
N GLN A 422 1.61 -9.99 17.92
CA GLN A 422 2.68 -10.99 17.89
C GLN A 422 2.19 -12.31 17.28
N PHE A 423 1.00 -12.79 17.67
CA PHE A 423 0.43 -14.01 17.11
C PHE A 423 0.19 -13.95 15.60
N ARG A 424 -0.49 -12.90 15.14
CA ARG A 424 -0.73 -12.69 13.71
C ARG A 424 0.57 -12.56 12.93
N SER A 425 1.61 -12.02 13.54
CA SER A 425 2.93 -11.96 12.91
C SER A 425 3.58 -13.33 12.79
N VAL A 426 3.45 -14.20 13.80
CA VAL A 426 4.00 -15.56 13.72
C VAL A 426 3.23 -16.44 12.74
N GLU A 427 1.90 -16.34 12.68
CA GLU A 427 1.10 -16.98 11.62
C GLU A 427 1.61 -16.64 10.22
N ARG A 428 1.85 -15.36 9.95
CA ARG A 428 2.40 -14.89 8.67
C ARG A 428 3.79 -15.46 8.40
N ASN A 429 4.65 -15.55 9.42
CA ASN A 429 5.99 -16.12 9.33
C ASN A 429 5.99 -17.60 8.99
N VAL A 430 5.17 -18.38 9.70
CA VAL A 430 5.02 -19.82 9.46
C VAL A 430 4.56 -20.07 8.02
N ALA A 431 3.54 -19.32 7.58
CA ALA A 431 3.03 -19.41 6.21
C ALA A 431 4.08 -19.01 5.16
N PHE A 432 4.93 -18.01 5.44
CA PHE A 432 6.03 -17.63 4.56
C PHE A 432 7.12 -18.71 4.48
N LEU A 433 7.55 -19.25 5.63
CA LEU A 433 8.52 -20.34 5.69
C LEU A 433 8.04 -21.57 4.92
N GLY A 434 6.73 -21.89 5.01
CA GLY A 434 6.11 -22.93 4.20
C GLY A 434 6.20 -22.68 2.69
N ILE A 435 6.07 -21.43 2.24
CA ILE A 435 6.23 -21.05 0.83
C ILE A 435 7.68 -21.18 0.39
N VAL A 436 8.63 -20.68 1.19
CA VAL A 436 10.07 -20.78 0.90
C VAL A 436 10.47 -22.24 0.79
N HIS A 437 10.06 -23.07 1.76
CA HIS A 437 10.25 -24.51 1.75
C HIS A 437 9.74 -25.16 0.46
N ARG A 438 8.47 -24.94 0.07
CA ARG A 438 7.92 -25.48 -1.20
C ARG A 438 8.71 -25.04 -2.44
N LYS A 439 9.21 -23.79 -2.46
CA LYS A 439 10.03 -23.29 -3.58
C LYS A 439 11.41 -23.93 -3.62
N VAL A 440 12.02 -24.16 -2.45
CA VAL A 440 13.32 -24.83 -2.34
C VAL A 440 13.20 -26.31 -2.69
N ASP A 441 12.19 -27.03 -2.19
CA ASP A 441 11.92 -28.43 -2.58
C ASP A 441 11.74 -28.56 -4.09
N ARG A 442 10.99 -27.64 -4.71
CA ARG A 442 10.82 -27.61 -6.17
C ARG A 442 12.14 -27.33 -6.90
N ALA A 443 13.01 -26.50 -6.33
CA ALA A 443 14.32 -26.20 -6.91
C ALA A 443 15.30 -27.37 -6.74
N GLU A 444 15.24 -28.09 -5.61
CA GLU A 444 15.98 -29.34 -5.35
C GLU A 444 15.63 -30.39 -6.39
N GLY A 445 14.34 -30.57 -6.68
CA GLY A 445 13.88 -31.49 -7.74
C GLY A 445 14.35 -31.12 -9.16
N LEU A 446 14.82 -29.88 -9.37
CA LEU A 446 15.32 -29.40 -10.66
C LEU A 446 16.85 -29.30 -10.74
N ARG A 447 17.57 -29.37 -9.61
CA ARG A 447 19.02 -29.17 -9.53
C ARG A 447 19.62 -30.10 -8.48
N ASP A 448 20.48 -31.01 -8.91
CA ASP A 448 21.21 -31.90 -8.02
C ASP A 448 22.41 -31.15 -7.42
N GLY A 449 22.26 -30.63 -6.20
CA GLY A 449 23.32 -29.94 -5.47
C GLY A 449 23.22 -30.20 -3.96
N PRO A 450 24.30 -30.63 -3.28
CA PRO A 450 24.28 -30.98 -1.85
C PRO A 450 23.84 -29.80 -0.95
N GLU A 451 24.17 -28.57 -1.33
CA GLU A 451 23.77 -27.34 -0.62
C GLU A 451 22.24 -27.10 -0.67
N LEU A 452 21.61 -27.38 -1.82
CA LEU A 452 20.16 -27.28 -1.99
C LEU A 452 19.42 -28.33 -1.16
N LYS A 453 19.92 -29.57 -1.13
CA LYS A 453 19.37 -30.67 -0.30
C LYS A 453 19.46 -30.34 1.19
N GLN A 454 20.59 -29.78 1.61
CA GLN A 454 20.76 -29.33 2.99
C GLN A 454 19.81 -28.19 3.36
N MET A 455 19.72 -27.15 2.51
CA MET A 455 18.79 -26.04 2.72
C MET A 455 17.32 -26.52 2.77
N ALA A 456 16.92 -27.46 1.91
CA ALA A 456 15.59 -28.06 1.94
C ALA A 456 15.32 -28.80 3.27
N GLY A 457 16.29 -29.59 3.75
CA GLY A 457 16.19 -30.28 5.04
C GLY A 457 16.09 -29.31 6.23
N ASP A 458 16.89 -28.26 6.21
CA ASP A 458 16.87 -27.23 7.26
C ASP A 458 15.52 -26.48 7.26
N LEU A 459 15.00 -26.11 6.08
CA LEU A 459 13.70 -25.45 5.95
C LEU A 459 12.54 -26.36 6.38
N ARG A 460 12.60 -27.68 6.14
CA ARG A 460 11.64 -28.65 6.70
C ARG A 460 11.60 -28.58 8.21
N GLU A 461 12.77 -28.61 8.83
CA GLU A 461 12.92 -28.56 10.29
C GLU A 461 12.35 -27.26 10.85
N ILE A 462 12.69 -26.13 10.23
CA ILE A 462 12.18 -24.79 10.60
C ILE A 462 10.65 -24.73 10.44
N VAL A 463 10.09 -25.20 9.34
CA VAL A 463 8.63 -25.20 9.11
C VAL A 463 7.90 -26.09 10.12
N ALA A 464 8.46 -27.26 10.45
CA ALA A 464 7.90 -28.15 11.45
C ALA A 464 7.90 -27.51 12.85
N LEU A 465 8.98 -26.82 13.23
CA LEU A 465 9.03 -26.02 14.45
C LEU A 465 8.00 -24.88 14.41
N ALA A 466 7.96 -24.11 13.33
CA ALA A 466 7.05 -22.99 13.18
C ALA A 466 5.57 -23.44 13.32
N ASN A 467 5.17 -24.55 12.71
CA ASN A 467 3.82 -25.12 12.85
C ASN A 467 3.49 -25.51 14.31
N ARG A 468 4.45 -26.08 15.06
CA ARG A 468 4.23 -26.34 16.50
C ARG A 468 4.00 -25.05 17.29
N GLY A 469 4.78 -24.00 16.99
CA GLY A 469 4.57 -22.67 17.57
C GLY A 469 3.18 -22.13 17.25
N LEU A 470 2.71 -22.32 16.01
CA LEU A 470 1.37 -21.93 15.60
C LEU A 470 0.27 -22.66 16.39
N ASP A 471 0.44 -23.94 16.71
CA ASP A 471 -0.54 -24.67 17.52
C ASP A 471 -0.65 -24.12 18.95
N HIS A 472 0.48 -23.75 19.56
CA HIS A 472 0.50 -23.05 20.86
C HIS A 472 -0.18 -21.67 20.76
N ALA A 473 0.09 -20.93 19.68
CA ALA A 473 -0.58 -19.66 19.42
C ALA A 473 -2.10 -19.78 19.31
N LYS A 474 -2.60 -20.79 18.59
CA LYS A 474 -4.04 -21.10 18.48
C LYS A 474 -4.64 -21.46 19.84
N ARG A 475 -3.93 -22.22 20.67
CA ARG A 475 -4.35 -22.51 22.05
C ARG A 475 -4.46 -21.24 22.89
N ILE A 476 -3.50 -20.32 22.79
CA ILE A 476 -3.56 -19.05 23.52
C ILE A 476 -4.74 -18.20 23.02
N ALA A 477 -4.96 -18.12 21.71
CA ALA A 477 -6.11 -17.43 21.15
C ALA A 477 -7.44 -18.02 21.64
N PHE A 478 -7.52 -19.36 21.71
CA PHE A 478 -8.68 -20.06 22.27
C PHE A 478 -8.88 -19.73 23.76
N ILE A 479 -7.83 -19.82 24.58
CA ILE A 479 -7.88 -19.43 26.01
C ILE A 479 -8.28 -17.96 26.15
N LEU A 480 -7.83 -17.06 25.27
CA LEU A 480 -8.21 -15.65 25.23
C LEU A 480 -9.65 -15.40 24.76
N SER A 481 -10.29 -16.38 24.12
CA SER A 481 -11.70 -16.30 23.70
C SER A 481 -12.69 -16.80 24.76
N GLU A 482 -12.26 -17.65 25.69
CA GLU A 482 -13.13 -18.16 26.77
C GLU A 482 -13.58 -17.05 27.73
N GLN A 483 -14.89 -16.99 28.03
CA GLN A 483 -15.48 -16.05 29.01
C GLN A 483 -15.31 -16.55 30.46
N VAL A 484 -14.08 -16.84 30.87
CA VAL A 484 -13.80 -17.26 32.26
C VAL A 484 -12.88 -16.23 32.93
N SER A 485 -13.31 -15.74 34.09
CA SER A 485 -12.63 -14.77 34.95
C SER A 485 -11.83 -15.50 36.03
N SER A 486 -10.64 -16.00 35.75
CA SER A 486 -9.77 -16.58 36.79
C SER A 486 -8.29 -16.34 36.55
N LEU A 487 -7.53 -16.29 37.65
CA LEU A 487 -6.07 -16.22 37.68
C LEU A 487 -5.41 -17.40 36.94
N ASP A 488 -6.00 -18.60 36.99
CA ASP A 488 -5.56 -19.79 36.25
C ASP A 488 -5.41 -19.55 34.74
N ARG A 489 -6.17 -18.61 34.19
CA ARG A 489 -6.07 -18.23 32.78
C ARG A 489 -4.73 -17.55 32.46
N CYS A 490 -4.25 -16.69 33.35
CA CYS A 490 -2.99 -15.98 33.15
C CYS A 490 -1.81 -16.96 33.18
N ASP A 491 -1.81 -17.90 34.12
CA ASP A 491 -0.77 -18.92 34.24
C ASP A 491 -0.73 -19.84 33.02
N ARG A 492 -1.90 -20.28 32.51
CA ARG A 492 -1.98 -21.08 31.28
C ARG A 492 -1.54 -20.31 30.04
N ILE A 493 -1.85 -19.01 29.95
CA ILE A 493 -1.39 -18.15 28.86
C ILE A 493 0.14 -18.01 28.90
N GLU A 494 0.72 -17.75 30.07
CA GLU A 494 2.16 -17.63 30.26
C GLU A 494 2.90 -18.96 29.95
N GLU A 495 2.35 -20.11 30.36
CA GLU A 495 2.91 -21.43 30.03
C GLU A 495 2.96 -21.66 28.52
N GLU A 496 1.82 -21.48 27.83
CA GLU A 496 1.76 -21.62 26.37
C GLU A 496 2.64 -20.57 25.67
N PHE A 497 2.78 -19.37 26.24
CA PHE A 497 3.71 -18.34 25.76
C PHE A 497 5.17 -18.76 25.88
N GLY A 498 5.54 -19.38 27.00
CA GLY A 498 6.88 -19.92 27.22
C GLY A 498 7.23 -20.96 26.16
N LEU A 499 6.32 -21.91 25.91
CA LEU A 499 6.49 -22.95 24.89
C LEU A 499 6.58 -22.35 23.48
N PHE A 500 5.71 -21.39 23.16
CA PHE A 500 5.76 -20.66 21.91
C PHE A 500 7.11 -19.96 21.70
N ARG A 501 7.60 -19.21 22.69
CA ARG A 501 8.90 -18.53 22.63
C ARG A 501 10.06 -19.50 22.44
N MET A 502 10.05 -20.64 23.13
CA MET A 502 11.07 -21.68 22.97
C MET A 502 11.10 -22.24 21.55
N VAL A 503 9.94 -22.58 20.99
CA VAL A 503 9.84 -23.14 19.63
C VAL A 503 10.31 -22.15 18.58
N VAL A 504 9.94 -20.87 18.72
CA VAL A 504 10.39 -19.83 17.79
C VAL A 504 11.88 -19.53 17.95
N ALA A 505 12.42 -19.51 19.17
CA ALA A 505 13.84 -19.35 19.39
C ALA A 505 14.66 -20.49 18.78
N ALA A 506 14.16 -21.74 18.82
CA ALA A 506 14.79 -22.87 18.15
C ALA A 506 14.78 -22.72 16.61
N ALA A 507 13.66 -22.27 16.04
CA ALA A 507 13.57 -22.00 14.60
C ALA A 507 14.51 -20.85 14.17
N ASP A 508 14.61 -19.80 14.98
CA ASP A 508 15.51 -18.66 14.75
C ASP A 508 16.99 -19.08 14.85
N ASP A 509 17.35 -19.92 15.83
CA ASP A 509 18.73 -20.43 15.96
C ASP A 509 19.15 -21.26 14.74
N ILE A 510 18.26 -22.11 14.21
CA ILE A 510 18.51 -22.86 12.97
C ILE A 510 18.68 -21.91 11.78
N LEU A 511 17.77 -20.93 11.63
CA LEU A 511 17.86 -19.91 10.60
C LEU A 511 19.19 -19.17 10.70
N VAL A 512 19.49 -18.52 11.82
CA VAL A 512 20.69 -17.70 12.01
C VAL A 512 21.99 -18.50 11.82
N ARG A 513 22.10 -19.70 12.39
CA ARG A 513 23.32 -20.53 12.26
C ARG A 513 23.54 -21.04 10.84
N ARG A 514 22.47 -21.45 10.14
CA ARG A 514 22.59 -22.11 8.84
C ARG A 514 22.47 -21.14 7.67
N TRP A 515 21.88 -19.96 7.84
CA TRP A 515 21.73 -18.91 6.81
C TRP A 515 23.07 -18.49 6.19
N SER A 516 24.12 -18.37 7.02
CA SER A 516 25.48 -18.03 6.55
C SER A 516 26.06 -19.04 5.56
N ARG A 517 25.55 -20.28 5.55
CA ARG A 517 26.03 -21.39 4.71
C ARG A 517 25.28 -21.52 3.38
N TRP A 518 24.07 -20.98 3.26
CA TRP A 518 23.23 -21.21 2.07
C TRP A 518 23.60 -20.35 0.86
N ASN A 519 24.61 -19.46 0.96
CA ASN A 519 25.11 -18.61 -0.12
C ASN A 519 24.00 -18.00 -1.01
N MET A 520 22.85 -17.70 -0.39
CA MET A 520 21.65 -17.26 -1.09
C MET A 520 21.88 -15.83 -1.59
N PRO A 521 21.61 -15.53 -2.88
CA PRO A 521 21.64 -14.15 -3.35
C PRO A 521 20.70 -13.32 -2.48
N TYR A 522 21.28 -12.32 -1.82
CA TYR A 522 20.67 -11.48 -0.80
C TYR A 522 19.43 -10.75 -1.36
N TYR A 523 18.26 -11.35 -1.23
CA TYR A 523 16.98 -10.70 -1.46
C TYR A 523 16.49 -10.20 -0.10
N PHE A 524 16.59 -8.91 0.20
CA PHE A 524 16.56 -8.49 1.61
C PHE A 524 15.21 -7.98 2.13
N LEU A 525 14.53 -7.07 1.43
CA LEU A 525 13.26 -6.51 1.93
C LEU A 525 12.11 -7.53 2.05
N PRO A 526 11.87 -8.44 1.08
CA PRO A 526 10.75 -9.38 1.16
C PRO A 526 10.92 -10.45 2.25
N PHE A 527 12.16 -10.75 2.64
CA PHE A 527 12.41 -11.77 3.65
C PHE A 527 12.09 -11.25 5.05
N TYR A 528 12.34 -9.97 5.34
CA TYR A 528 11.94 -9.38 6.62
C TYR A 528 10.47 -8.99 6.70
N SER A 529 9.77 -8.78 5.58
CA SER A 529 8.37 -8.30 5.63
C SER A 529 7.39 -9.26 6.32
N GLY A 530 7.75 -10.53 6.50
CA GLY A 530 7.04 -11.41 7.43
C GLY A 530 7.50 -11.23 8.88
N HIS A 531 8.82 -11.16 9.09
CA HIS A 531 9.46 -11.28 10.39
C HIS A 531 9.58 -9.97 11.17
N LEU A 532 9.40 -8.82 10.54
CA LEU A 532 9.41 -7.53 11.19
C LEU A 532 8.03 -6.89 11.05
N GLN A 533 7.50 -6.41 12.16
CA GLN A 533 6.33 -5.57 12.20
C GLN A 533 6.76 -4.11 12.27
N PHE A 534 5.98 -3.24 11.66
CA PHE A 534 6.21 -1.82 11.81
C PHE A 534 5.83 -1.39 13.23
N ILE A 535 6.67 -0.55 13.83
CA ILE A 535 6.43 0.05 15.14
C ILE A 535 6.35 1.57 14.99
N GLY A 536 5.49 2.18 15.81
CA GLY A 536 5.26 3.62 15.78
C GLY A 536 4.48 4.10 14.54
N ILE A 537 4.53 5.41 14.34
CA ILE A 537 3.89 6.14 13.24
C ILE A 537 4.95 6.41 12.18
N GLU A 538 4.57 6.42 10.91
CA GLU A 538 5.43 6.93 9.84
C GLU A 538 5.75 8.42 10.06
N GLU A 539 7.04 8.75 10.12
CA GLU A 539 7.54 10.10 10.40
C GLU A 539 8.13 10.76 9.16
N ARG A 540 7.94 12.07 9.01
CA ARG A 540 8.62 12.83 7.96
C ARG A 540 10.10 13.00 8.33
N ALA A 541 11.00 12.52 7.46
CA ALA A 541 12.44 12.47 7.66
C ALA A 541 13.22 13.30 6.63
N GLY A 542 12.70 14.50 6.35
CA GLY A 542 13.32 15.49 5.47
C GLY A 542 13.02 15.28 3.98
N ARG A 543 14.05 15.47 3.15
CA ARG A 543 14.00 15.43 1.69
C ARG A 543 14.77 14.23 1.15
N CYS A 544 14.28 13.62 0.08
CA CYS A 544 14.95 12.54 -0.61
C CYS A 544 16.21 13.06 -1.30
N GLU A 545 17.33 12.38 -1.08
CA GLU A 545 18.64 12.78 -1.59
C GLU A 545 18.76 12.66 -3.12
N TYR A 546 17.87 11.88 -3.77
CA TYR A 546 17.91 11.63 -5.21
C TYR A 546 16.95 12.50 -6.02
N CYS A 547 15.80 12.88 -5.45
CA CYS A 547 14.77 13.60 -6.18
C CYS A 547 14.16 14.79 -5.43
N ASN A 548 14.63 15.07 -4.22
CA ASN A 548 14.18 16.18 -3.37
C ASN A 548 12.69 16.15 -2.97
N ASN A 549 11.95 15.07 -3.25
CA ASN A 549 10.60 14.87 -2.72
C ASN A 549 10.63 14.56 -1.21
N PRO A 550 9.49 14.64 -0.51
CA PRO A 550 9.40 14.28 0.90
C PRO A 550 9.90 12.85 1.14
N ARG A 551 10.71 12.69 2.19
CA ARG A 551 11.21 11.41 2.67
C ARG A 551 10.53 11.07 3.99
N PHE A 552 10.22 9.81 4.17
CA PHE A 552 9.58 9.26 5.35
C PHE A 552 10.49 8.23 6.01
N ARG A 553 10.35 8.10 7.32
CA ARG A 553 11.02 7.14 8.17
C ARG A 553 9.98 6.25 8.81
N VAL A 554 10.22 4.96 8.78
CA VAL A 554 9.44 3.96 9.51
C VAL A 554 10.38 3.08 10.31
N GLN A 555 9.95 2.68 11.49
CA GLN A 555 10.66 1.73 12.31
C GLN A 555 10.00 0.35 12.18
N LEU A 556 10.83 -0.67 12.16
CA LEU A 556 10.48 -2.07 12.06
C LEU A 556 11.10 -2.77 13.26
N GLU A 557 10.40 -3.73 13.86
CA GLU A 557 10.86 -4.53 14.99
C GLU A 557 10.44 -5.99 14.80
N SER A 558 11.28 -6.94 15.20
CA SER A 558 10.86 -8.33 15.25
C SER A 558 9.87 -8.52 16.39
N PRO A 559 8.69 -9.11 16.14
CA PRO A 559 7.73 -9.41 17.19
C PRO A 559 8.29 -10.41 18.22
N MET A 560 9.32 -11.18 17.82
CA MET A 560 9.97 -12.21 18.65
C MET A 560 11.21 -11.69 19.38
N ARG A 561 11.86 -10.67 18.83
CA ARG A 561 13.15 -10.15 19.29
C ARG A 561 13.15 -8.63 19.19
N ALA A 562 12.68 -7.96 20.24
CA ALA A 562 12.54 -6.50 20.26
C ALA A 562 13.88 -5.76 20.02
N GLU A 563 15.01 -6.43 20.26
CA GLU A 563 16.34 -5.92 19.93
C GLU A 563 16.66 -5.91 18.43
N VAL A 564 15.95 -6.72 17.63
CA VAL A 564 16.06 -6.72 16.16
C VAL A 564 15.15 -5.64 15.62
N ARG A 565 15.70 -4.43 15.52
CA ARG A 565 15.03 -3.27 14.94
C ARG A 565 15.65 -2.91 13.60
N ARG A 566 14.86 -2.27 12.75
CA ARG A 566 15.34 -1.62 11.51
C ARG A 566 14.67 -0.26 11.34
N THR A 567 15.40 0.67 10.76
CA THR A 567 14.89 1.95 10.29
C THR A 567 14.90 1.92 8.76
N LEU A 568 13.72 2.07 8.17
CA LEU A 568 13.55 2.17 6.73
C LEU A 568 13.24 3.62 6.38
N HIS A 569 13.94 4.16 5.39
CA HIS A 569 13.59 5.43 4.78
C HIS A 569 13.04 5.21 3.38
N HIS A 570 11.94 5.89 3.05
CA HIS A 570 11.36 5.84 1.72
C HIS A 570 10.93 7.21 1.21
N CYS A 571 10.82 7.31 -0.11
CA CYS A 571 10.40 8.48 -0.85
C CYS A 571 9.21 8.10 -1.72
N VAL A 572 8.23 8.99 -1.80
CA VAL A 572 7.05 8.87 -2.67
C VAL A 572 7.37 8.57 -4.13
N ARG A 573 8.52 9.06 -4.63
CA ARG A 573 9.00 8.85 -6.00
C ARG A 573 10.02 7.71 -6.10
N CYS A 574 11.03 7.70 -5.23
CA CYS A 574 12.17 6.77 -5.36
C CYS A 574 11.92 5.41 -4.70
N GLY A 575 10.79 5.22 -4.00
CA GLY A 575 10.55 4.04 -3.20
C GLY A 575 11.46 4.01 -1.96
N VAL A 576 11.87 2.82 -1.53
CA VAL A 576 12.81 2.66 -0.41
C VAL A 576 14.16 3.26 -0.81
N THR A 577 14.71 4.14 0.01
CA THR A 577 16.01 4.79 -0.22
C THR A 577 17.10 4.27 0.72
N SER A 578 16.73 3.79 1.91
CA SER A 578 17.65 3.12 2.82
C SER A 578 16.92 2.15 3.75
N ASP A 579 17.64 1.16 4.26
CA ASP A 579 17.17 0.24 5.30
C ASP A 579 18.36 -0.22 6.16
N SER A 580 18.33 0.06 7.46
CA SER A 580 19.43 -0.23 8.38
C SER A 580 18.93 -0.71 9.73
N PRO A 581 19.66 -1.59 10.45
CA PRO A 581 19.29 -1.99 11.81
C PRO A 581 19.44 -0.87 12.83
N SER A 582 20.27 0.13 12.51
CA SER A 582 20.58 1.27 13.37
C SER A 582 21.08 2.44 12.52
N GLU A 583 21.18 3.62 13.13
CA GLU A 583 21.79 4.81 12.53
C GLU A 583 23.33 4.81 12.65
N GLU A 584 23.93 3.66 12.97
CA GLU A 584 25.36 3.56 13.26
C GLU A 584 26.24 3.60 12.00
N LEU A 585 25.68 3.20 10.86
CA LEU A 585 26.36 3.15 9.58
C LEU A 585 25.39 3.54 8.45
N PRO A 586 24.89 4.78 8.39
CA PRO A 586 24.04 5.22 7.27
C PRO A 586 24.80 5.07 5.95
N LEU A 587 24.15 4.45 4.95
CA LEU A 587 24.67 4.28 3.60
C LEU A 587 23.94 5.18 2.61
N ARG A 588 24.65 5.65 1.60
CA ARG A 588 24.12 6.42 0.47
C ARG A 588 24.88 6.10 -0.81
N ILE A 589 24.20 6.17 -1.95
CA ILE A 589 24.83 6.05 -3.28
C ILE A 589 24.92 7.44 -3.89
N GLU A 590 26.09 8.05 -3.86
CA GLU A 590 26.39 9.32 -4.52
C GLU A 590 26.69 9.08 -6.02
N SER A 591 26.98 10.13 -6.79
CA SER A 591 27.19 10.12 -8.27
C SER A 591 25.92 10.21 -9.13
N SER A 592 26.09 10.14 -10.46
CA SER A 592 25.01 10.31 -11.44
C SER A 592 23.86 9.33 -11.22
N THR A 593 22.64 9.77 -11.52
CA THR A 593 21.42 8.93 -11.52
C THR A 593 21.16 8.31 -12.90
N SER A 594 22.09 8.44 -13.84
CA SER A 594 21.93 7.92 -15.19
C SER A 594 23.26 7.62 -15.89
N CYS A 595 23.21 6.76 -16.91
CA CYS A 595 24.25 6.56 -17.92
C CYS A 595 23.62 6.35 -19.31
N VAL A 596 24.43 6.47 -20.35
CA VAL A 596 24.07 6.05 -21.72
C VAL A 596 24.46 4.57 -21.91
N LEU A 597 23.75 3.86 -22.79
CA LEU A 597 24.11 2.50 -23.17
C LEU A 597 25.56 2.39 -23.65
N GLY A 598 26.27 1.38 -23.14
CA GLY A 598 27.69 1.16 -23.44
C GLY A 598 28.64 1.95 -22.55
N GLU A 599 28.15 2.94 -21.79
CA GLU A 599 29.00 3.71 -20.90
C GLU A 599 29.36 2.92 -19.64
N THR A 600 30.54 3.27 -19.11
CA THR A 600 30.93 2.98 -17.75
C THR A 600 30.80 4.27 -16.95
N VAL A 601 30.02 4.24 -15.87
CA VAL A 601 29.91 5.37 -14.93
C VAL A 601 30.37 4.98 -13.55
N GLU A 602 31.03 5.90 -12.87
CA GLU A 602 31.43 5.72 -11.47
C GLU A 602 30.24 6.00 -10.53
N GLN A 603 30.04 5.14 -9.53
CA GLN A 603 29.09 5.27 -8.44
C GLN A 603 29.85 5.20 -7.13
N VAL A 604 29.68 6.20 -6.27
CA VAL A 604 30.37 6.26 -4.98
C VAL A 604 29.39 5.88 -3.88
N VAL A 605 29.67 4.81 -3.15
CA VAL A 605 28.93 4.46 -1.94
C VAL A 605 29.59 5.17 -0.76
N ARG A 606 28.89 6.13 -0.17
CA ARG A 606 29.33 6.84 1.05
C ARG A 606 28.65 6.24 2.27
N PHE A 607 29.39 6.11 3.35
CA PHE A 607 28.87 5.69 4.64
C PHE A 607 29.63 6.38 5.78
N ARG A 608 28.96 6.57 6.91
CA ARG A 608 29.54 7.22 8.09
C ARG A 608 29.49 6.29 9.28
N ASN A 609 30.62 6.06 9.94
CA ASN A 609 30.63 5.28 11.18
C ASN A 609 30.26 6.20 12.36
N ASN A 610 29.00 6.17 12.78
CA ASN A 610 28.52 7.00 13.89
C ASN A 610 28.90 6.44 15.28
N GLN A 611 29.72 5.39 15.35
CA GLN A 611 30.25 4.86 16.60
C GLN A 611 31.58 5.49 16.97
N ALA A 612 32.00 5.33 18.24
CA ALA A 612 33.28 5.84 18.74
C ALA A 612 34.48 4.97 18.33
N PHE A 613 34.26 3.71 17.94
CA PHE A 613 35.31 2.75 17.58
C PHE A 613 35.33 2.46 16.07
N GLY A 614 36.49 2.04 15.57
CA GLY A 614 36.66 1.66 14.17
C GLY A 614 35.81 0.44 13.80
N ARG A 615 35.24 0.45 12.59
CA ARG A 615 34.44 -0.65 12.05
C ARG A 615 35.01 -1.14 10.74
N ARG A 616 34.91 -2.45 10.54
CA ARG A 616 35.17 -3.11 9.26
C ARG A 616 33.83 -3.42 8.59
N ALA A 617 33.70 -3.11 7.32
CA ALA A 617 32.51 -3.41 6.53
C ALA A 617 32.90 -3.99 5.17
N PHE A 618 32.08 -4.91 4.68
CA PHE A 618 32.13 -5.37 3.29
C PHE A 618 31.03 -4.66 2.52
N VAL A 619 31.41 -3.82 1.57
CA VAL A 619 30.48 -3.00 0.78
C VAL A 619 30.37 -3.58 -0.62
N SER A 620 29.16 -3.73 -1.12
CA SER A 620 28.87 -4.19 -2.48
C SER A 620 27.84 -3.30 -3.15
N LEU A 621 27.84 -3.28 -4.48
CA LEU A 621 26.86 -2.55 -5.30
C LEU A 621 26.31 -3.48 -6.37
N HIS A 622 24.99 -3.52 -6.51
CA HIS A 622 24.30 -4.38 -7.48
C HIS A 622 23.06 -3.69 -8.04
N PHE A 623 22.48 -4.25 -9.09
CA PHE A 623 21.11 -3.91 -9.49
C PHE A 623 20.11 -4.75 -8.68
N GLU A 624 19.05 -4.13 -8.18
CA GLU A 624 17.97 -4.83 -7.49
C GLU A 624 17.18 -5.66 -8.51
N ARG A 625 17.20 -6.99 -8.32
CA ARG A 625 16.49 -7.94 -9.19
C ARG A 625 16.75 -7.61 -10.67
N PRO A 626 17.96 -7.76 -11.20
CA PRO A 626 18.23 -7.44 -12.60
C PRO A 626 17.39 -8.35 -13.51
N PRO A 627 16.60 -7.82 -14.46
CA PRO A 627 15.91 -8.65 -15.44
C PRO A 627 16.89 -9.21 -16.48
N PRO A 628 16.52 -10.26 -17.25
CA PRO A 628 17.42 -10.88 -18.22
C PRO A 628 17.97 -9.95 -19.31
N TRP A 629 17.27 -8.85 -19.60
CA TRP A 629 17.66 -7.84 -20.58
C TRP A 629 18.51 -6.70 -20.00
N LEU A 630 18.80 -6.70 -18.70
CA LEU A 630 19.76 -5.78 -18.10
C LEU A 630 21.15 -6.42 -18.17
N ARG A 631 21.92 -6.05 -19.19
CA ARG A 631 23.30 -6.51 -19.40
C ARG A 631 24.27 -5.51 -18.77
N ALA A 632 24.19 -5.38 -17.45
CA ALA A 632 25.01 -4.45 -16.69
C ALA A 632 25.75 -5.14 -15.55
N SER A 633 26.94 -4.64 -15.23
CA SER A 633 27.81 -5.16 -14.17
C SER A 633 28.34 -4.02 -13.30
N CYS A 634 28.38 -4.25 -11.99
CA CYS A 634 29.02 -3.36 -11.02
C CYS A 634 30.36 -3.98 -10.59
N TYR A 635 31.45 -3.21 -10.64
CA TYR A 635 32.78 -3.68 -10.26
C TYR A 635 33.58 -2.64 -9.45
N PRO A 636 34.50 -3.07 -8.56
CA PRO A 636 34.65 -4.46 -8.09
C PRO A 636 33.36 -4.93 -7.37
N HIS A 637 33.11 -6.23 -7.30
CA HIS A 637 31.83 -6.72 -6.77
C HIS A 637 31.63 -6.46 -5.28
N VAL A 638 32.72 -6.55 -4.51
CA VAL A 638 32.74 -6.32 -3.05
C VAL A 638 34.06 -5.62 -2.73
N GLN A 639 34.03 -4.69 -1.78
CA GLN A 639 35.23 -4.07 -1.21
C GLN A 639 35.18 -4.13 0.31
N GLU A 640 36.30 -4.50 0.92
CA GLU A 640 36.48 -4.41 2.36
C GLU A 640 36.97 -3.00 2.71
N VAL A 641 36.36 -2.38 3.71
CA VAL A 641 36.70 -1.04 4.17
C VAL A 641 36.75 -1.00 5.69
N SER A 642 37.74 -0.27 6.19
CA SER A 642 37.87 0.04 7.61
C SER A 642 37.65 1.52 7.81
N VAL A 643 36.71 1.89 8.68
CA VAL A 643 36.36 3.29 8.96
C VAL A 643 36.45 3.54 10.44
N SER A 644 37.32 4.48 10.83
CA SER A 644 37.49 4.94 12.20
C SER A 644 36.17 5.46 12.79
N GLY A 645 36.05 5.45 14.12
CA GLY A 645 34.87 6.00 14.80
C GLY A 645 34.65 7.48 14.45
N GLY A 646 33.41 7.86 14.18
CA GLY A 646 33.00 9.21 13.77
C GLY A 646 33.35 9.61 12.33
N ALA A 647 34.16 8.82 11.63
CA ALA A 647 34.65 9.14 10.29
C ALA A 647 33.68 8.74 9.18
N GLU A 648 33.83 9.39 8.03
CA GLU A 648 33.18 8.99 6.78
C GLU A 648 34.12 8.11 5.94
N GLY A 649 33.54 7.14 5.24
CA GLY A 649 34.22 6.31 4.26
C GLY A 649 33.49 6.36 2.92
N THR A 650 34.24 6.14 1.84
CA THR A 650 33.72 6.08 0.48
C THR A 650 34.29 4.88 -0.24
N VAL A 651 33.46 4.23 -1.05
CA VAL A 651 33.86 3.12 -1.92
C VAL A 651 33.38 3.43 -3.33
N ALA A 652 34.30 3.53 -4.28
CA ALA A 652 33.97 3.75 -5.68
C ALA A 652 33.72 2.42 -6.38
N PHE A 653 32.61 2.34 -7.11
CA PHE A 653 32.23 1.26 -8.00
C PHE A 653 32.07 1.80 -9.40
N SER A 654 32.38 0.99 -10.41
CA SER A 654 32.05 1.28 -11.79
C SER A 654 30.83 0.46 -12.21
N VAL A 655 29.84 1.12 -12.76
CA VAL A 655 28.66 0.50 -13.38
C VAL A 655 28.86 0.54 -14.89
N ARG A 656 29.05 -0.62 -15.50
CA ARG A 656 29.18 -0.76 -16.96
C ARG A 656 27.92 -1.37 -17.53
N THR A 657 27.38 -0.74 -18.56
CA THR A 657 26.25 -1.25 -19.34
C THR A 657 26.73 -1.74 -20.69
N ASP A 658 26.18 -2.86 -21.16
CA ASP A 658 26.38 -3.36 -22.52
C ASP A 658 25.40 -2.68 -23.49
N GLN A 659 25.79 -2.57 -24.77
CA GLN A 659 24.94 -2.09 -25.87
C GLN A 659 23.64 -2.90 -26.04
N SER A 660 23.62 -4.16 -25.60
CA SER A 660 22.45 -5.04 -25.60
C SER A 660 21.53 -4.85 -24.38
N THR A 661 21.86 -3.94 -23.46
CA THR A 661 20.97 -3.57 -22.36
C THR A 661 19.75 -2.86 -22.90
N VAL A 662 18.55 -3.23 -22.43
CA VAL A 662 17.35 -2.45 -22.74
C VAL A 662 17.34 -1.17 -21.90
N PRO A 663 17.18 0.01 -22.51
CA PRO A 663 17.02 1.28 -21.80
C PRO A 663 15.89 1.24 -20.77
N GLY A 664 16.08 1.91 -19.63
CA GLY A 664 15.20 1.69 -18.49
C GLY A 664 15.55 2.48 -17.24
N VAL A 665 14.54 2.66 -16.38
CA VAL A 665 14.76 2.90 -14.94
C VAL A 665 14.98 1.56 -14.26
N TYR A 666 16.13 1.42 -13.60
CA TYR A 666 16.50 0.30 -12.76
C TYR A 666 16.81 0.80 -11.34
N ASN A 667 17.01 -0.08 -10.37
CA ASN A 667 17.40 0.30 -9.02
C ASN A 667 18.81 -0.23 -8.73
N LEU A 668 19.72 0.65 -8.33
CA LEU A 668 20.97 0.25 -7.70
C LEU A 668 20.75 0.04 -6.20
N ILE A 669 21.35 -1.02 -5.67
CA ILE A 669 21.37 -1.33 -4.24
C ILE A 669 22.81 -1.47 -3.77
N ALA A 670 23.18 -0.64 -2.80
CA ALA A 670 24.42 -0.77 -2.06
C ALA A 670 24.14 -1.52 -0.76
N ILE A 671 24.98 -2.48 -0.44
CA ILE A 671 24.88 -3.32 0.75
C ILE A 671 26.19 -3.19 1.52
N ALA A 672 26.11 -2.86 2.81
CA ALA A 672 27.26 -3.00 3.72
C ALA A 672 26.96 -4.07 4.77
N ALA A 673 27.84 -5.07 4.87
CA ALA A 673 27.83 -6.05 5.94
C ALA A 673 28.89 -5.69 6.99
N SER A 674 28.48 -5.46 8.23
CA SER A 674 29.37 -5.10 9.34
C SER A 674 28.83 -5.67 10.64
N HIS A 675 29.65 -6.39 11.43
CA HIS A 675 29.27 -6.96 12.74
C HIS A 675 27.94 -7.74 12.73
N ALA A 676 27.72 -8.60 11.73
CA ALA A 676 26.47 -9.35 11.52
C ALA A 676 25.21 -8.49 11.25
N ALA A 677 25.37 -7.19 11.05
CA ALA A 677 24.34 -6.27 10.60
C ALA A 677 24.47 -5.98 9.10
N LEU A 678 23.34 -5.71 8.45
CA LEU A 678 23.26 -5.37 7.03
C LEU A 678 22.56 -4.03 6.85
N PHE A 679 23.27 -3.12 6.21
CA PHE A 679 22.84 -1.77 5.89
C PHE A 679 22.64 -1.65 4.39
N LEU A 680 21.56 -0.99 3.98
CA LEU A 680 21.15 -0.89 2.58
C LEU A 680 20.94 0.58 2.20
N ALA A 681 21.35 0.91 0.98
CA ALA A 681 20.93 2.11 0.28
C ALA A 681 20.46 1.76 -1.12
N CYS A 682 19.34 2.34 -1.54
CA CYS A 682 18.74 2.08 -2.84
C CYS A 682 18.63 3.40 -3.61
N LYS A 683 18.91 3.37 -4.91
CA LYS A 683 18.90 4.54 -5.79
C LYS A 683 18.33 4.19 -7.16
N PRO A 684 17.29 4.89 -7.65
CA PRO A 684 16.86 4.77 -9.03
C PRO A 684 17.99 5.20 -10.00
N PHE A 685 18.21 4.40 -11.03
CA PHE A 685 19.30 4.55 -12.00
C PHE A 685 18.77 4.37 -13.42
N LEU A 686 18.87 5.43 -14.22
CA LEU A 686 18.33 5.52 -15.57
C LEU A 686 19.39 5.19 -16.63
N ILE A 687 19.15 4.14 -17.40
CA ILE A 687 19.97 3.79 -18.57
C ILE A 687 19.25 4.32 -19.82
N ARG A 688 19.93 5.17 -20.59
CA ARG A 688 19.36 5.88 -21.77
C ARG A 688 19.93 5.35 -23.07
N GLU A 689 19.15 5.41 -24.14
CA GLU A 689 19.71 5.26 -25.48
C GLU A 689 20.73 6.37 -25.79
N PRO A 690 21.76 6.08 -26.60
CA PRO A 690 22.59 7.12 -27.18
C PRO A 690 21.69 8.06 -27.96
N ARG A 691 21.71 9.36 -27.63
CA ARG A 691 21.05 10.34 -28.49
C ARG A 691 21.77 10.31 -29.83
N HIS A 692 21.17 9.67 -30.82
CA HIS A 692 21.47 10.02 -32.20
C HIS A 692 21.12 11.50 -32.29
N ASP A 693 22.11 12.36 -32.53
CA ASP A 693 21.87 13.72 -32.96
C ASP A 693 21.08 13.61 -34.27
N ILE A 694 19.76 13.51 -34.15
CA ILE A 694 18.83 13.73 -35.25
C ILE A 694 19.10 15.19 -35.55
N GLY A 695 20.01 15.41 -36.51
CA GLY A 695 20.49 16.73 -36.83
C GLY A 695 19.29 17.64 -36.89
N ARG A 696 19.24 18.63 -35.98
CA ARG A 696 18.31 19.74 -36.11
C ARG A 696 18.64 20.36 -37.45
N ALA A 697 18.01 19.87 -38.52
CA ALA A 697 17.95 20.54 -39.79
C ALA A 697 17.45 21.93 -39.41
N LYS A 698 18.33 22.93 -39.52
CA LYS A 698 18.00 24.32 -39.24
C LYS A 698 16.85 24.67 -40.19
N SER A 699 15.62 24.61 -39.68
CA SER A 699 14.42 25.12 -40.35
C SER A 699 14.37 26.63 -40.21
#